data_AF-A0A2S9Q1X2-F1
#
_entry.id   AF-A0A2S9Q1X2-F1
#
_cell.length_a   1.000
_cell.length_b   1.000
_cell.length_c   1.000
_cell.angle_alpha   90.00
_cell.angle_beta   90.00
_cell.angle_gamma   90.00
#
_symmetry.space_group_name_H-M   'P 1'
#
loop_
_entity.id
_entity.type
_entity.pdbx_description
1 polymer ?
#
loop_
_entity_poly.entity_id
_entity_poly.type
_entity_poly.pdbx_seq_one_letter_code
_entity_poly.pdbx_strand_id
1 'polypeptide(L)'
;MGQVPTGRQRPRHQDRCPLAPVAQKGSMVSNSHQDRMEAALPAIRALQKRAAELEAQRSEPIAVVSMACRLPGGIASPERFWELLAAGGDATGDLPERWKSLDLYDPDPEAEGKSYAQRGGFLDDIEHFDAAFFGISPREAMSMDPQQRLVLETSWEALERAGLPADTLSESRTGVYLGTMGSDYGDLGLDLDALDGYVSTGKASSVLSGRVSYSLGLQGPAITVDTACSSSLVSLHLAVQALRGGECEVALAGGVTLMSAPTLFVEFSRLKAMAPDGRCKSFSADADGAGWSEGVGVLVLKRLSAAQRDGDDVLAVIRGSAVNQDGRSQGLTAPNGPSQTRVIRDALAAAKLAAADIDAIEAHGTGTSLGDPIEAGALAEVFGPDRDPANPVRLGSAKSNIGHTQAAAGVIGVIKMILALEHEQLPRTLHAEQPSALVDWDTSGLELVQEPRDWQRNADRPRRAGVSSFGLSGTNAHVVLEEAPAREAVAAAPVEGPLPVVVSGRTESALRAQAAAWADWLEGDPGVPLAGIARTAARHRTHLEHRAAAVATDTEDATRLLRALAEGRADDAVVSGTAGRAGRVVFVFPGQGPQWVAMGRELLAGSAVFGRVVGECDRVLAPLTGWSVRDVLAGVEGEGLPPVDRVDVVQPAL
;
A
#
# COMPACT_ATOMS: atom_id res chain seq x y z
N MET A 1 -36.66 16.32 48.86
CA MET A 1 -36.25 15.41 49.97
C MET A 1 -34.74 15.39 49.98
N GLY A 2 -33.97 15.83 50.98
CA GLY A 2 -34.23 16.48 52.25
C GLY A 2 -32.90 17.05 52.79
N GLN A 3 -33.02 18.21 53.47
CA GLN A 3 -32.27 18.75 54.63
C GLN A 3 -30.73 18.55 54.72
N VAL A 4 -29.81 19.55 54.71
CA VAL A 4 -29.64 20.80 55.54
C VAL A 4 -29.35 20.45 57.03
N PRO A 5 -28.56 21.17 57.89
CA PRO A 5 -27.39 22.08 57.74
C PRO A 5 -26.33 22.07 58.91
N THR A 6 -25.41 23.05 58.88
CA THR A 6 -24.89 23.92 60.00
C THR A 6 -23.70 23.54 60.89
N GLY A 7 -22.88 24.58 61.14
CA GLY A 7 -22.16 24.85 62.41
C GLY A 7 -20.80 25.53 62.19
N ARG A 8 -20.65 26.88 62.34
CA ARG A 8 -20.16 27.64 63.54
C ARG A 8 -18.73 27.26 64.00
N GLN A 9 -17.84 28.11 64.54
CA GLN A 9 -17.60 29.55 64.71
C GLN A 9 -16.20 29.68 65.41
N ARG A 10 -15.42 30.75 65.11
CA ARG A 10 -14.44 31.47 66.01
C ARG A 10 -13.10 30.77 66.43
N PRO A 11 -12.11 31.47 67.06
CA PRO A 11 -11.56 32.84 66.87
C PRO A 11 -10.00 32.96 66.96
N ARG A 12 -9.54 34.22 66.81
CA ARG A 12 -8.26 34.89 67.16
C ARG A 12 -7.35 34.27 68.24
N HIS A 13 -6.02 34.37 68.08
CA HIS A 13 -5.10 35.27 68.83
C HIS A 13 -3.60 34.99 68.53
N GLN A 14 -2.81 36.06 68.36
CA GLN A 14 -1.43 36.33 68.87
C GLN A 14 -0.30 35.29 68.66
N ASP A 15 0.99 35.60 68.47
CA ASP A 15 1.77 36.79 68.73
C ASP A 15 3.14 36.70 67.99
N ARG A 16 3.60 37.87 67.54
CA ARG A 16 4.97 38.43 67.59
C ARG A 16 6.19 37.48 67.51
N CYS A 17 6.99 37.73 66.47
CA CYS A 17 8.45 37.59 66.50
C CYS A 17 9.08 38.91 66.01
N PRO A 18 9.94 39.60 66.80
CA PRO A 18 10.77 40.68 66.29
C PRO A 18 12.28 40.43 66.45
N LEU A 19 12.99 40.75 65.37
CA LEU A 19 14.29 41.44 65.29
C LEU A 19 15.57 40.77 65.83
N ALA A 20 16.51 40.52 64.90
CA ALA A 20 17.93 40.84 65.07
C ALA A 20 18.58 41.14 63.69
N PRO A 21 19.65 41.95 63.62
CA PRO A 21 19.88 42.89 62.52
C PRO A 21 21.11 42.62 61.64
N VAL A 22 21.04 43.21 60.43
CA VAL A 22 22.11 43.82 59.62
C VAL A 22 23.46 43.10 59.53
N ALA A 23 23.73 42.53 58.36
CA ALA A 23 25.08 42.41 57.81
C ALA A 23 25.12 42.93 56.36
N GLN A 24 25.75 44.09 56.22
CA GLN A 24 26.53 44.58 55.08
C GLN A 24 25.95 44.52 53.65
N LYS A 25 25.65 45.72 53.14
CA LYS A 25 25.64 46.05 51.71
C LYS A 25 27.00 45.72 51.09
N GLY A 26 27.10 44.55 50.45
CA GLY A 26 28.04 44.28 49.38
C GLY A 26 27.31 44.42 48.04
N SER A 27 27.69 45.45 47.29
CA SER A 27 27.63 45.54 45.83
C SER A 27 27.00 44.34 45.09
N MET A 28 25.84 44.54 44.44
CA MET A 28 25.48 43.80 43.21
C MET A 28 24.29 44.48 42.51
N VAL A 29 24.56 45.59 41.82
CA VAL A 29 23.74 46.01 40.67
C VAL A 29 24.56 45.67 39.44
N SER A 30 24.55 44.40 39.02
CA SER A 30 24.89 43.97 37.65
C SER A 30 24.76 42.45 37.48
N ASN A 31 23.54 41.90 37.48
CA ASN A 31 23.33 40.60 36.81
C ASN A 31 21.90 40.30 36.33
N SER A 32 20.95 41.24 36.45
CA SER A 32 19.54 40.96 36.13
C SER A 32 19.27 40.66 34.65
N HIS A 33 20.13 41.09 33.72
CA HIS A 33 20.00 40.79 32.29
C HIS A 33 20.68 39.49 31.89
N GLN A 34 21.83 39.19 32.48
CA GLN A 34 22.62 38.01 32.16
C GLN A 34 21.98 36.75 32.75
N ASP A 35 21.46 36.83 33.98
CA ASP A 35 20.68 35.75 34.61
C ASP A 35 19.36 35.49 33.86
N ARG A 36 18.71 36.54 33.34
CA ARG A 36 17.51 36.41 32.49
C ARG A 36 17.82 35.80 31.12
N MET A 37 18.98 36.11 30.55
CA MET A 37 19.45 35.54 29.28
C MET A 37 19.80 34.05 29.46
N GLU A 38 20.53 33.69 30.52
CA GLU A 38 20.89 32.31 30.83
C GLU A 38 19.66 31.46 31.16
N ALA A 39 18.67 32.02 31.86
CA ALA A 39 17.38 31.36 32.09
C ALA A 39 16.52 31.20 30.82
N ALA A 40 16.68 32.08 29.82
CA ALA A 40 15.94 32.02 28.56
C ALA A 40 16.55 31.02 27.54
N LEU A 41 17.85 30.73 27.61
CA LEU A 41 18.54 29.84 26.67
C LEU A 41 17.94 28.41 26.60
N PRO A 42 17.61 27.73 27.72
CA PRO A 42 16.94 26.43 27.67
C PRO A 42 15.56 26.49 27.00
N ALA A 43 14.79 27.55 27.25
CA ALA A 43 13.47 27.75 26.66
C ALA A 43 13.57 28.01 25.15
N ILE A 44 14.53 28.83 24.71
CA ILE A 44 14.80 29.07 23.28
C ILE A 44 15.23 27.77 22.59
N ARG A 45 16.12 26.97 23.20
CA ARG A 45 16.53 25.66 22.65
C ARG A 45 15.36 24.69 22.57
N ALA A 46 14.49 24.65 23.58
CA ALA A 46 13.29 23.83 23.56
C ALA A 46 12.31 24.26 22.46
N LEU A 47 12.10 25.56 22.28
CA LEU A 47 11.27 26.10 21.19
C LEU A 47 11.87 25.83 19.82
N GLN A 48 13.18 25.98 19.65
CA GLN A 48 13.89 25.66 18.40
C GLN A 48 13.79 24.16 18.09
N LYS A 49 13.99 23.29 19.07
CA LYS A 49 13.81 21.84 18.93
C LYS A 49 12.37 21.52 18.52
N ARG A 50 11.39 22.14 19.18
CA ARG A 50 9.97 21.93 18.87
C ARG A 50 9.61 22.41 17.46
N ALA A 51 10.14 23.55 17.03
CA ALA A 51 9.95 24.06 15.67
C ALA A 51 10.57 23.11 14.63
N ALA A 52 11.79 22.63 14.87
CA ALA A 52 12.45 21.67 13.99
C ALA A 52 11.71 20.33 13.91
N GLU A 53 11.18 19.81 15.03
CA GLU A 53 10.34 18.61 15.07
C GLU A 53 9.06 18.79 14.24
N LEU A 54 8.38 19.93 14.40
CA LEU A 54 7.16 20.24 13.64
C LEU A 54 7.43 20.40 12.15
N GLU A 55 8.54 21.04 11.78
CA GLU A 55 8.97 21.13 10.38
C GLU A 55 9.31 19.77 9.80
N ALA A 56 10.02 18.93 10.55
CA ALA A 56 10.35 17.56 10.14
C ALA A 56 9.07 16.73 9.91
N GLN A 57 8.09 16.81 10.81
CA GLN A 57 6.79 16.15 10.68
C GLN A 57 6.01 16.63 9.45
N ARG A 58 5.99 17.94 9.21
CA ARG A 58 5.26 18.54 8.06
C ARG A 58 5.85 18.17 6.70
N SER A 59 7.16 17.92 6.64
CA SER A 59 7.83 17.45 5.42
C SER A 59 8.26 15.99 5.48
N GLU A 60 7.69 15.19 6.40
CA GLU A 60 8.09 13.80 6.55
C GLU A 60 7.77 13.03 5.25
N PRO A 61 8.74 12.27 4.70
CA PRO A 61 8.48 11.45 3.53
C PRO A 61 7.51 10.31 3.86
N ILE A 62 6.62 9.99 2.91
CA ILE A 62 5.63 8.92 3.06
C ILE A 62 6.10 7.74 2.22
N ALA A 63 6.33 6.60 2.86
CA ALA A 63 6.65 5.34 2.21
C ALA A 63 5.39 4.74 1.56
N VAL A 64 5.52 4.30 0.32
CA VAL A 64 4.62 3.33 -0.28
C VAL A 64 5.19 1.95 0.06
N VAL A 65 4.49 1.20 0.90
CA VAL A 65 4.97 -0.13 1.37
C VAL A 65 4.33 -1.28 0.60
N SER A 66 3.26 -1.01 -0.16
CA SER A 66 2.61 -1.98 -1.03
C SER A 66 1.69 -1.30 -2.03
N MET A 67 1.35 -2.03 -3.10
CA MET A 67 0.40 -1.66 -4.13
C MET A 67 -0.31 -2.89 -4.69
N ALA A 68 -1.56 -2.70 -5.13
CA ALA A 68 -2.34 -3.68 -5.88
C ALA A 68 -3.21 -2.97 -6.94
N CYS A 69 -3.53 -3.68 -8.02
CA CYS A 69 -4.36 -3.14 -9.10
C CYS A 69 -5.19 -4.19 -9.83
N ARG A 70 -6.24 -3.72 -10.51
CA ARG A 70 -7.00 -4.41 -11.55
C ARG A 70 -7.06 -3.51 -12.77
N LEU A 71 -6.63 -4.02 -13.91
CA LEU A 71 -6.51 -3.28 -15.16
C LEU A 71 -6.99 -4.12 -16.36
N PRO A 72 -7.32 -3.49 -17.50
CA PRO A 72 -7.77 -4.20 -18.69
C PRO A 72 -6.76 -5.24 -19.19
N GLY A 73 -7.24 -6.23 -19.95
CA GLY A 73 -6.41 -7.30 -20.49
C GLY A 73 -6.07 -8.39 -19.45
N GLY A 74 -6.95 -8.63 -18.48
CA GLY A 74 -6.75 -9.61 -17.42
C GLY A 74 -5.64 -9.28 -16.43
N ILE A 75 -5.22 -8.01 -16.35
CA ILE A 75 -4.12 -7.59 -15.48
C ILE A 75 -4.64 -7.50 -14.05
N ALA A 76 -4.28 -8.51 -13.26
CA ALA A 76 -4.71 -8.65 -11.87
C ALA A 76 -3.64 -8.29 -10.83
N SER A 77 -2.44 -7.85 -11.23
CA SER A 77 -1.37 -7.48 -10.31
C SER A 77 -0.40 -6.44 -10.88
N PRO A 78 0.38 -5.75 -10.02
CA PRO A 78 1.44 -4.84 -10.46
C PRO A 78 2.48 -5.52 -11.36
N GLU A 79 2.83 -6.78 -11.10
CA GLU A 79 3.77 -7.55 -11.92
C GLU A 79 3.24 -7.77 -13.35
N ARG A 80 1.97 -8.16 -13.49
CA ARG A 80 1.33 -8.30 -14.81
C ARG A 80 1.20 -6.97 -15.53
N PHE A 81 1.03 -5.87 -14.79
CA PHE A 81 1.06 -4.54 -15.38
C PHE A 81 2.45 -4.20 -15.90
N TRP A 82 3.51 -4.50 -15.15
CA TRP A 82 4.88 -4.34 -15.62
C TRP A 82 5.17 -5.17 -16.88
N GLU A 83 4.74 -6.43 -16.93
CA GLU A 83 4.90 -7.27 -18.11
C GLU A 83 4.30 -6.62 -19.37
N LEU A 84 3.10 -6.04 -19.28
CA LEU A 84 2.48 -5.29 -20.38
C LEU A 84 3.34 -4.08 -20.78
N LEU A 85 3.77 -3.28 -19.80
CA LEU A 85 4.54 -2.06 -20.03
C LEU A 85 5.91 -2.36 -20.68
N ALA A 86 6.62 -3.36 -20.16
CA ALA A 86 7.93 -3.79 -20.64
C ALA A 86 7.85 -4.39 -22.05
N ALA A 87 6.77 -5.11 -22.35
CA ALA A 87 6.50 -5.62 -23.70
C ALA A 87 6.02 -4.53 -24.68
N GLY A 88 5.72 -3.32 -24.19
CA GLY A 88 5.15 -2.24 -24.99
C GLY A 88 3.75 -2.58 -25.54
N GLY A 89 2.96 -3.30 -24.75
CA GLY A 89 1.62 -3.79 -25.10
C GLY A 89 0.51 -2.74 -24.96
N ASP A 90 -0.56 -2.94 -25.74
CA ASP A 90 -1.79 -2.14 -25.79
C ASP A 90 -2.98 -3.02 -25.36
N ALA A 91 -3.61 -2.66 -24.24
CA ALA A 91 -4.75 -3.36 -23.65
C ALA A 91 -6.11 -2.85 -24.14
N THR A 92 -6.14 -2.00 -25.17
CA THR A 92 -7.38 -1.48 -25.78
C THR A 92 -8.10 -2.59 -26.55
N GLY A 93 -9.28 -2.98 -26.06
CA GLY A 93 -10.13 -4.02 -26.64
C GLY A 93 -11.42 -3.48 -27.26
N ASP A 94 -12.29 -4.40 -27.66
CA ASP A 94 -13.66 -4.12 -28.11
C ASP A 94 -14.58 -3.81 -26.92
N LEU A 95 -15.78 -3.25 -27.20
CA LEU A 95 -16.80 -3.04 -26.18
C LEU A 95 -17.16 -4.35 -25.43
N PRO A 96 -17.42 -4.27 -24.11
CA PRO A 96 -17.62 -5.45 -23.27
C PRO A 96 -18.97 -6.12 -23.54
N GLU A 97 -19.08 -7.41 -23.23
CA GLU A 97 -20.30 -8.21 -23.43
C GLU A 97 -21.55 -7.56 -22.83
N ARG A 98 -21.42 -6.95 -21.64
CA ARG A 98 -22.49 -6.25 -20.92
C ARG A 98 -23.18 -5.15 -21.73
N TRP A 99 -22.57 -4.65 -22.80
CA TRP A 99 -23.14 -3.61 -23.66
C TRP A 99 -23.58 -4.10 -25.04
N LYS A 100 -23.29 -5.36 -25.43
CA LYS A 100 -23.52 -5.84 -26.80
C LYS A 100 -25.00 -5.89 -27.22
N SER A 101 -25.92 -5.93 -26.26
CA SER A 101 -27.36 -5.86 -26.53
C SER A 101 -27.85 -4.45 -26.89
N LEU A 102 -27.02 -3.43 -26.66
CA LEU A 102 -27.33 -2.04 -26.94
C LEU A 102 -26.88 -1.70 -28.36
N ASP A 103 -27.77 -1.11 -29.16
CA ASP A 103 -27.43 -0.54 -30.46
C ASP A 103 -26.67 0.79 -30.24
N LEU A 104 -25.38 0.71 -29.91
CA LEU A 104 -24.58 1.86 -29.47
C LEU A 104 -23.84 2.57 -30.59
N TYR A 105 -23.44 1.88 -31.65
CA TYR A 105 -22.51 2.46 -32.60
C TYR A 105 -23.21 3.30 -33.67
N ASP A 106 -22.71 4.50 -33.90
CA ASP A 106 -22.96 5.29 -35.11
C ASP A 106 -21.71 6.13 -35.42
N PRO A 107 -21.17 6.07 -36.65
CA PRO A 107 -20.01 6.88 -37.03
C PRO A 107 -20.29 8.38 -37.05
N ASP A 108 -21.56 8.81 -37.10
CA ASP A 108 -21.92 10.22 -37.01
C ASP A 108 -21.82 10.73 -35.56
N PRO A 109 -20.89 11.65 -35.23
CA PRO A 109 -20.79 12.23 -33.89
C PRO A 109 -22.04 13.06 -33.51
N GLU A 110 -22.89 13.40 -34.48
CA GLU A 110 -24.16 14.08 -34.25
C GLU A 110 -25.34 13.13 -33.97
N ALA A 111 -25.14 11.81 -34.00
CA ALA A 111 -26.19 10.84 -33.71
C ALA A 111 -26.59 10.80 -32.21
N GLU A 112 -27.89 10.79 -31.92
CA GLU A 112 -28.44 10.79 -30.56
C GLU A 112 -28.39 9.40 -29.91
N GLY A 113 -27.90 9.32 -28.67
CA GLY A 113 -27.83 8.06 -27.93
C GLY A 113 -26.79 7.08 -28.47
N LYS A 114 -25.89 7.54 -29.35
CA LYS A 114 -24.87 6.73 -30.02
C LYS A 114 -23.47 7.12 -29.60
N SER A 115 -22.54 6.21 -29.81
CA SER A 115 -21.11 6.42 -29.69
C SER A 115 -20.43 6.13 -31.03
N TYR A 116 -19.51 7.01 -31.42
CA TYR A 116 -18.67 6.80 -32.60
C TYR A 116 -17.41 5.99 -32.29
N ALA A 117 -17.08 5.77 -31.01
CA ALA A 117 -15.95 4.96 -30.58
C ALA A 117 -16.43 3.55 -30.21
N GLN A 118 -15.72 2.52 -30.66
CA GLN A 118 -16.07 1.11 -30.42
C GLN A 118 -15.04 0.36 -29.58
N ARG A 119 -14.04 1.07 -29.04
CA ARG A 119 -12.90 0.47 -28.36
C ARG A 119 -12.57 1.21 -27.09
N GLY A 120 -12.03 0.48 -26.12
CA GLY A 120 -11.63 0.98 -24.81
C GLY A 120 -10.95 -0.09 -23.97
N GLY A 121 -10.59 0.25 -22.74
CA GLY A 121 -10.06 -0.71 -21.78
C GLY A 121 -11.14 -1.16 -20.79
N PHE A 122 -11.42 -2.45 -20.72
CA PHE A 122 -12.47 -2.98 -19.85
C PHE A 122 -11.92 -4.06 -18.92
N LEU A 123 -12.44 -4.09 -17.70
CA LEU A 123 -12.24 -5.20 -16.79
C LEU A 123 -13.14 -6.37 -17.18
N ASP A 124 -12.56 -7.56 -17.09
CA ASP A 124 -13.26 -8.83 -17.26
C ASP A 124 -13.87 -9.29 -15.93
N ASP A 125 -14.79 -10.25 -15.97
CA ASP A 125 -15.26 -11.00 -14.80
C ASP A 125 -15.82 -10.16 -13.63
N ILE A 126 -16.31 -8.96 -13.91
CA ILE A 126 -16.80 -7.97 -12.92
C ILE A 126 -18.00 -8.43 -12.08
N GLU A 127 -18.64 -9.53 -12.50
CA GLU A 127 -19.76 -10.18 -11.82
C GLU A 127 -19.27 -11.02 -10.61
N HIS A 128 -18.02 -11.48 -10.64
CA HIS A 128 -17.45 -12.37 -9.63
C HIS A 128 -17.00 -11.59 -8.41
N PHE A 129 -17.33 -12.12 -7.22
CA PHE A 129 -16.94 -11.56 -5.93
C PHE A 129 -17.11 -12.60 -4.83
N ASP A 130 -16.10 -12.80 -3.98
CA ASP A 130 -16.22 -13.67 -2.81
C ASP A 130 -16.94 -12.96 -1.65
N ALA A 131 -18.26 -12.88 -1.75
CA ALA A 131 -19.09 -12.19 -0.76
C ALA A 131 -18.95 -12.80 0.65
N ALA A 132 -18.88 -14.14 0.74
CA ALA A 132 -18.75 -14.83 2.02
C ALA A 132 -17.44 -14.49 2.71
N PHE A 133 -16.37 -14.24 1.93
CA PHE A 133 -15.08 -13.85 2.49
C PHE A 133 -15.12 -12.54 3.28
N PHE A 134 -15.90 -11.58 2.80
CA PHE A 134 -16.10 -10.28 3.45
C PHE A 134 -17.30 -10.26 4.41
N GLY A 135 -17.94 -11.41 4.69
CA GLY A 135 -19.12 -11.48 5.56
C GLY A 135 -20.36 -10.82 4.96
N ILE A 136 -20.42 -10.71 3.63
CA ILE A 136 -21.50 -10.07 2.88
C ILE A 136 -22.50 -11.13 2.42
N SER A 137 -23.79 -10.88 2.64
CA SER A 137 -24.82 -11.81 2.20
C SER A 137 -24.95 -11.82 0.66
N PRO A 138 -25.35 -12.94 0.03
CA PRO A 138 -25.59 -12.96 -1.42
C PRO A 138 -26.58 -11.89 -1.88
N ARG A 139 -27.59 -11.57 -1.05
CA ARG A 139 -28.58 -10.53 -1.35
C ARG A 139 -27.95 -9.15 -1.42
N GLU A 140 -27.11 -8.81 -0.45
CA GLU A 140 -26.40 -7.53 -0.44
C GLU A 140 -25.40 -7.43 -1.60
N ALA A 141 -24.65 -8.50 -1.88
CA ALA A 141 -23.65 -8.53 -2.95
C ALA A 141 -24.24 -8.21 -4.33
N MET A 142 -25.45 -8.70 -4.64
CA MET A 142 -26.15 -8.37 -5.89
C MET A 142 -26.46 -6.88 -6.04
N SER A 143 -26.72 -6.19 -4.92
CA SER A 143 -27.03 -4.75 -4.91
C SER A 143 -25.78 -3.87 -4.86
N MET A 144 -24.60 -4.43 -4.57
CA MET A 144 -23.34 -3.69 -4.52
C MET A 144 -22.85 -3.34 -5.92
N ASP A 145 -22.47 -2.09 -6.14
CA ASP A 145 -21.67 -1.68 -7.29
C ASP A 145 -20.39 -2.55 -7.35
N PRO A 146 -20.04 -3.15 -8.51
CA PRO A 146 -18.78 -3.84 -8.72
C PRO A 146 -17.54 -3.05 -8.29
N GLN A 147 -17.56 -1.71 -8.35
CA GLN A 147 -16.50 -0.86 -7.81
C GLN A 147 -16.24 -1.10 -6.30
N GLN A 148 -17.30 -1.28 -5.50
CA GLN A 148 -17.15 -1.59 -4.07
C GLN A 148 -16.55 -2.98 -3.84
N ARG A 149 -16.93 -3.95 -4.68
CA ARG A 149 -16.42 -5.33 -4.63
C ARG A 149 -14.93 -5.38 -4.95
N LEU A 150 -14.54 -4.77 -6.08
CA LEU A 150 -13.16 -4.71 -6.54
C LEU A 150 -12.24 -3.98 -5.57
N VAL A 151 -12.70 -2.88 -4.97
CA VAL A 151 -11.91 -2.14 -3.97
C VAL A 151 -11.69 -2.98 -2.71
N LEU A 152 -12.66 -3.78 -2.26
CA LEU A 152 -12.48 -4.68 -1.11
C LEU A 152 -11.38 -5.71 -1.37
N GLU A 153 -11.45 -6.40 -2.52
CA GLU A 153 -10.45 -7.39 -2.92
C GLU A 153 -9.06 -6.74 -3.09
N THR A 154 -8.98 -5.64 -3.84
CA THR A 154 -7.72 -4.95 -4.11
C THR A 154 -7.10 -4.38 -2.83
N SER A 155 -7.92 -3.92 -1.88
CA SER A 155 -7.43 -3.44 -0.57
C SER A 155 -6.89 -4.59 0.29
N TRP A 156 -7.57 -5.75 0.29
CA TRP A 156 -7.09 -6.94 0.98
C TRP A 156 -5.75 -7.40 0.43
N GLU A 157 -5.62 -7.49 -0.89
CA GLU A 157 -4.38 -7.89 -1.55
C GLU A 157 -3.25 -6.90 -1.30
N ALA A 158 -3.51 -5.60 -1.34
CA ALA A 158 -2.51 -4.59 -1.03
C ALA A 158 -1.96 -4.78 0.41
N LEU A 159 -2.82 -5.12 1.37
CA LEU A 159 -2.41 -5.41 2.75
C LEU A 159 -1.62 -6.72 2.88
N GLU A 160 -2.05 -7.79 2.22
CA GLU A 160 -1.29 -9.07 2.21
C GLU A 160 0.09 -8.90 1.57
N ARG A 161 0.19 -8.13 0.49
CA ARG A 161 1.46 -7.80 -0.18
C ARG A 161 2.35 -6.94 0.70
N ALA A 162 1.79 -6.07 1.54
CA ALA A 162 2.52 -5.32 2.56
C ALA A 162 3.00 -6.20 3.73
N GLY A 163 2.55 -7.46 3.81
CA GLY A 163 2.81 -8.32 4.96
C GLY A 163 2.13 -7.83 6.24
N LEU A 164 0.99 -7.14 6.10
CA LEU A 164 0.17 -6.61 7.20
C LEU A 164 -1.07 -7.49 7.38
N PRO A 165 -1.11 -8.38 8.38
CA PRO A 165 -2.29 -9.20 8.64
C PRO A 165 -3.49 -8.32 9.00
N ALA A 166 -4.65 -8.55 8.36
CA ALA A 166 -5.82 -7.70 8.50
C ALA A 166 -6.38 -7.69 9.93
N ASP A 167 -6.27 -8.81 10.65
CA ASP A 167 -6.68 -8.93 12.05
C ASP A 167 -5.85 -8.05 13.00
N THR A 168 -4.60 -7.75 12.65
CA THR A 168 -3.74 -6.81 13.42
C THR A 168 -4.10 -5.34 13.19
N LEU A 169 -4.87 -5.04 12.13
CA LEU A 169 -5.33 -3.68 11.82
C LEU A 169 -6.74 -3.40 12.36
N SER A 170 -7.46 -4.41 12.86
CA SER A 170 -8.75 -4.19 13.51
C SER A 170 -8.59 -3.24 14.69
N GLU A 171 -9.51 -2.28 14.81
CA GLU A 171 -9.52 -1.19 15.79
C GLU A 171 -8.33 -0.21 15.72
N SER A 172 -7.44 -0.38 14.73
CA SER A 172 -6.34 0.54 14.49
C SER A 172 -6.80 1.83 13.80
N ARG A 173 -5.98 2.88 13.93
CA ARG A 173 -6.18 4.14 13.21
C ARG A 173 -5.64 4.09 11.77
N THR A 174 -6.09 3.10 11.02
CA THR A 174 -5.83 3.02 9.57
C THR A 174 -6.88 3.83 8.81
N GLY A 175 -6.45 4.75 7.96
CA GLY A 175 -7.34 5.55 7.11
C GLY A 175 -7.57 4.93 5.73
N VAL A 176 -8.68 5.29 5.09
CA VAL A 176 -9.06 4.85 3.74
C VAL A 176 -9.45 6.07 2.91
N TYR A 177 -8.75 6.30 1.80
CA TYR A 177 -8.91 7.47 0.93
C TYR A 177 -9.05 7.00 -0.52
N LEU A 178 -10.25 7.09 -1.08
CA LEU A 178 -10.55 6.54 -2.40
C LEU A 178 -11.10 7.60 -3.35
N GLY A 179 -10.61 7.60 -4.59
CA GLY A 179 -11.17 8.38 -5.70
C GLY A 179 -12.20 7.59 -6.49
N THR A 180 -13.33 8.21 -6.85
CA THR A 180 -14.34 7.66 -7.78
C THR A 180 -15.02 8.80 -8.54
N MET A 181 -15.66 8.51 -9.67
CA MET A 181 -16.52 9.44 -10.41
C MET A 181 -18.01 9.12 -10.23
N GLY A 182 -18.36 8.39 -9.16
CA GLY A 182 -19.72 7.93 -8.91
C GLY A 182 -20.00 6.54 -9.47
N SER A 183 -21.27 6.13 -9.34
CA SER A 183 -21.75 4.80 -9.70
C SER A 183 -22.83 4.92 -10.78
N ASP A 184 -22.63 4.26 -11.91
CA ASP A 184 -23.64 4.12 -12.97
C ASP A 184 -24.42 2.79 -12.87
N TYR A 185 -23.99 1.88 -12.00
CA TYR A 185 -24.74 0.68 -11.60
C TYR A 185 -26.13 1.04 -11.04
N GLY A 186 -26.22 2.26 -10.49
CA GLY A 186 -27.41 3.04 -10.18
C GLY A 186 -28.55 2.91 -11.16
N ASP A 187 -28.19 3.14 -12.42
CA ASP A 187 -29.10 3.70 -13.42
C ASP A 187 -29.67 2.64 -14.37
N LEU A 188 -29.31 1.37 -14.15
CA LEU A 188 -29.82 0.20 -14.89
C LEU A 188 -31.32 -0.09 -14.62
N GLY A 189 -32.02 0.80 -13.90
CA GLY A 189 -33.47 0.76 -13.69
C GLY A 189 -33.87 1.09 -12.24
N LEU A 190 -34.73 2.10 -12.07
CA LEU A 190 -35.35 2.38 -10.77
C LEU A 190 -36.60 1.50 -10.60
N ASP A 191 -36.44 0.34 -9.98
CA ASP A 191 -37.55 -0.48 -9.49
C ASP A 191 -37.77 -0.19 -8.01
N LEU A 192 -38.87 0.52 -7.68
CA LEU A 192 -39.20 0.88 -6.30
C LEU A 192 -39.51 -0.36 -5.44
N ASP A 193 -40.00 -1.43 -6.04
CA ASP A 193 -40.30 -2.69 -5.34
C ASP A 193 -39.01 -3.48 -5.04
N ALA A 194 -37.92 -3.19 -5.76
CA ALA A 194 -36.59 -3.78 -5.51
C ALA A 194 -35.79 -3.06 -4.41
N LEU A 195 -36.28 -1.94 -3.87
CA LEU A 195 -35.60 -1.18 -2.81
C LEU A 195 -35.68 -1.92 -1.47
N ASP A 196 -34.54 -2.44 -1.01
CA ASP A 196 -34.42 -3.27 0.20
C ASP A 196 -33.40 -2.74 1.22
N GLY A 197 -32.96 -1.48 1.05
CA GLY A 197 -31.92 -0.85 1.86
C GLY A 197 -30.50 -1.15 1.38
N TYR A 198 -30.24 -2.30 0.75
CA TYR A 198 -28.92 -2.62 0.18
C TYR A 198 -28.66 -1.88 -1.13
N VAL A 199 -29.71 -1.55 -1.90
CA VAL A 199 -29.56 -0.72 -3.10
C VAL A 199 -28.92 0.63 -2.78
N SER A 200 -29.33 1.28 -1.68
CA SER A 200 -28.77 2.59 -1.31
C SER A 200 -27.32 2.49 -0.87
N THR A 201 -26.96 1.51 -0.06
CA THR A 201 -25.58 1.35 0.44
C THR A 201 -24.65 0.77 -0.65
N GLY A 202 -25.19 -0.04 -1.55
CA GLY A 202 -24.45 -0.65 -2.64
C GLY A 202 -23.96 0.34 -3.70
N LYS A 203 -24.57 1.52 -3.81
CA LYS A 203 -24.25 2.53 -4.83
C LYS A 203 -23.67 3.82 -4.26
N ALA A 204 -23.81 4.07 -2.96
CA ALA A 204 -23.36 5.31 -2.34
C ALA A 204 -21.82 5.44 -2.36
N SER A 205 -21.30 6.53 -2.93
CA SER A 205 -19.85 6.79 -2.99
C SER A 205 -19.20 6.83 -1.61
N SER A 206 -19.90 7.32 -0.58
CA SER A 206 -19.39 7.32 0.80
C SER A 206 -19.19 5.90 1.36
N VAL A 207 -19.98 4.93 0.91
CA VAL A 207 -19.87 3.53 1.34
C VAL A 207 -18.66 2.85 0.69
N LEU A 208 -18.12 3.37 -0.42
CA LEU A 208 -16.91 2.81 -1.06
C LEU A 208 -15.72 2.72 -0.08
N SER A 209 -15.35 3.82 0.55
CA SER A 209 -14.30 3.85 1.59
C SER A 209 -14.79 3.30 2.92
N GLY A 210 -16.03 3.62 3.31
CA GLY A 210 -16.63 3.17 4.56
C GLY A 210 -16.73 1.64 4.67
N ARG A 211 -17.01 0.93 3.57
CA ARG A 211 -17.12 -0.53 3.55
C ARG A 211 -15.78 -1.22 3.70
N VAL A 212 -14.69 -0.65 3.18
CA VAL A 212 -13.32 -1.13 3.46
C VAL A 212 -13.02 -1.01 4.94
N SER A 213 -13.27 0.16 5.53
CA SER A 213 -13.09 0.36 6.97
C SER A 213 -13.94 -0.58 7.81
N TYR A 214 -15.22 -0.77 7.45
CA TYR A 214 -16.12 -1.68 8.14
C TYR A 214 -15.63 -3.13 8.07
N SER A 215 -15.28 -3.61 6.87
CA SER A 215 -14.92 -5.02 6.65
C SER A 215 -13.59 -5.40 7.31
N LEU A 216 -12.67 -4.44 7.44
CA LEU A 216 -11.35 -4.62 8.05
C LEU A 216 -11.28 -4.13 9.52
N GLY A 217 -12.37 -3.58 10.06
CA GLY A 217 -12.42 -3.05 11.43
C GLY A 217 -11.62 -1.76 11.67
N LEU A 218 -11.36 -0.96 10.65
CA LEU A 218 -10.48 0.23 10.72
C LEU A 218 -11.19 1.44 11.34
N GLN A 219 -10.46 2.23 12.13
CA GLN A 219 -11.01 3.39 12.87
C GLN A 219 -10.34 4.73 12.50
N GLY A 220 -9.54 4.78 11.44
CA GLY A 220 -9.06 6.04 10.86
C GLY A 220 -10.10 6.72 9.95
N PRO A 221 -9.77 7.88 9.35
CA PRO A 221 -10.68 8.56 8.43
C PRO A 221 -11.03 7.68 7.21
N ALA A 222 -12.30 7.65 6.82
CA ALA A 222 -12.78 6.97 5.62
C ALA A 222 -13.41 8.01 4.68
N ILE A 223 -12.71 8.35 3.60
CA ILE A 223 -13.05 9.46 2.71
C ILE A 223 -13.10 8.98 1.27
N THR A 224 -14.21 9.27 0.61
CA THR A 224 -14.33 9.13 -0.85
C THR A 224 -14.33 10.52 -1.48
N VAL A 225 -13.54 10.70 -2.53
CA VAL A 225 -13.36 11.98 -3.25
C VAL A 225 -13.76 11.82 -4.71
N ASP A 226 -14.42 12.84 -5.24
CA ASP A 226 -14.65 13.00 -6.68
C ASP A 226 -14.12 14.37 -7.12
N THR A 227 -13.01 14.34 -7.84
CA THR A 227 -12.45 15.48 -8.58
C THR A 227 -12.24 15.10 -10.05
N ALA A 228 -13.12 14.25 -10.59
CA ALA A 228 -12.97 13.66 -11.92
C ALA A 228 -11.61 12.94 -12.06
N CYS A 229 -10.85 13.19 -13.13
CA CYS A 229 -9.67 12.41 -13.48
C CYS A 229 -8.53 12.52 -12.45
N SER A 230 -8.55 13.55 -11.60
CA SER A 230 -7.55 13.74 -10.53
C SER A 230 -7.91 13.04 -9.21
N SER A 231 -9.07 12.38 -9.12
CA SER A 231 -9.61 11.86 -7.85
C SER A 231 -8.64 11.00 -7.05
N SER A 232 -7.94 10.06 -7.70
CA SER A 232 -6.96 9.20 -7.01
C SER A 232 -5.68 9.91 -6.56
N LEU A 233 -5.24 10.98 -7.23
CA LEU A 233 -4.12 11.79 -6.72
C LEU A 233 -4.56 12.73 -5.62
N VAL A 234 -5.80 13.22 -5.66
CA VAL A 234 -6.35 14.02 -4.56
C VAL A 234 -6.57 13.15 -3.32
N SER A 235 -7.09 11.93 -3.46
CA SER A 235 -7.21 10.98 -2.35
C SER A 235 -5.84 10.64 -1.76
N LEU A 236 -4.82 10.42 -2.61
CA LEU A 236 -3.43 10.23 -2.20
C LEU A 236 -2.87 11.46 -1.46
N HIS A 237 -3.13 12.66 -1.95
CA HIS A 237 -2.73 13.90 -1.28
C HIS A 237 -3.33 13.99 0.13
N LEU A 238 -4.63 13.71 0.29
CA LEU A 238 -5.30 13.70 1.58
C LEU A 238 -4.71 12.64 2.54
N ALA A 239 -4.44 11.44 2.04
CA ALA A 239 -3.79 10.38 2.83
C ALA A 239 -2.39 10.79 3.32
N VAL A 240 -1.59 11.43 2.45
CA VAL A 240 -0.27 11.98 2.81
C VAL A 240 -0.39 13.04 3.89
N GLN A 241 -1.37 13.96 3.79
CA GLN A 241 -1.60 14.97 4.82
C GLN A 241 -2.04 14.34 6.14
N ALA A 242 -2.92 13.35 6.12
CA ALA A 242 -3.40 12.66 7.32
C ALA A 242 -2.30 11.89 8.05
N LEU A 243 -1.39 11.24 7.33
CA LEU A 243 -0.22 10.56 7.90
C LEU A 243 0.76 11.56 8.54
N ARG A 244 1.03 12.69 7.88
CA ARG A 244 1.86 13.78 8.42
C ARG A 244 1.23 14.47 9.63
N GLY A 245 -0.08 14.70 9.57
CA GLY A 245 -0.88 15.26 10.66
C GLY A 245 -1.09 14.29 11.83
N GLY A 246 -0.78 13.01 11.64
CA GLY A 246 -0.98 11.98 12.65
C GLY A 246 -2.45 11.71 12.94
N GLU A 247 -3.32 11.79 11.93
CA GLU A 247 -4.72 11.34 11.99
C GLU A 247 -4.82 9.82 11.80
N CYS A 248 -3.90 9.24 11.02
CA CYS A 248 -3.75 7.80 10.83
C CYS A 248 -2.27 7.37 10.94
N GLU A 249 -2.04 6.07 11.10
CA GLU A 249 -0.69 5.47 11.16
C GLU A 249 -0.34 4.67 9.90
N VAL A 250 -1.38 4.09 9.29
CA VAL A 250 -1.38 3.44 7.98
C VAL A 250 -2.51 4.09 7.17
N ALA A 251 -2.33 4.26 5.87
CA ALA A 251 -3.40 4.71 4.99
C ALA A 251 -3.49 3.83 3.74
N LEU A 252 -4.72 3.44 3.38
CA LEU A 252 -5.06 2.92 2.07
C LEU A 252 -5.45 4.09 1.19
N ALA A 253 -4.75 4.29 0.07
CA ALA A 253 -5.01 5.40 -0.84
C ALA A 253 -5.11 4.90 -2.29
N GLY A 254 -6.12 5.33 -3.02
CA GLY A 254 -6.34 4.81 -4.36
C GLY A 254 -7.51 5.42 -5.09
N GLY A 255 -7.97 4.71 -6.12
CA GLY A 255 -9.18 5.04 -6.85
C GLY A 255 -9.66 3.88 -7.70
N VAL A 256 -10.93 3.99 -8.09
CA VAL A 256 -11.63 2.97 -8.87
C VAL A 256 -12.52 3.62 -9.92
N THR A 257 -12.61 2.97 -11.06
CA THR A 257 -13.61 3.23 -12.07
C THR A 257 -14.00 1.92 -12.72
N LEU A 258 -15.30 1.70 -12.81
CA LEU A 258 -15.92 0.67 -13.63
C LEU A 258 -17.19 1.28 -14.26
N MET A 259 -17.40 1.00 -15.54
CA MET A 259 -18.52 1.47 -16.34
C MET A 259 -19.52 0.32 -16.50
N SER A 260 -20.59 0.35 -15.71
CA SER A 260 -21.70 -0.59 -15.82
C SER A 260 -22.55 -0.27 -17.05
N ALA A 261 -22.68 1.01 -17.39
CA ALA A 261 -23.44 1.53 -18.52
C ALA A 261 -22.53 2.29 -19.50
N PRO A 262 -22.89 2.34 -20.81
CA PRO A 262 -22.09 3.04 -21.82
C PRO A 262 -22.30 4.57 -21.79
N THR A 263 -22.87 5.13 -20.73
CA THR A 263 -23.24 6.56 -20.62
C THR A 263 -22.09 7.48 -20.99
N LEU A 264 -20.90 7.17 -20.50
CA LEU A 264 -19.70 7.97 -20.77
C LEU A 264 -19.28 7.94 -22.25
N PHE A 265 -19.42 6.79 -22.93
CA PHE A 265 -19.14 6.68 -24.37
C PHE A 265 -20.14 7.50 -25.21
N VAL A 266 -21.40 7.54 -24.81
CA VAL A 266 -22.44 8.33 -25.51
C VAL A 266 -22.23 9.83 -25.29
N GLU A 267 -22.05 10.26 -24.03
CA GLU A 267 -21.86 11.67 -23.67
C GLU A 267 -20.58 12.27 -24.29
N PHE A 268 -19.45 11.56 -24.20
CA PHE A 268 -18.19 12.07 -24.75
C PHE A 268 -18.09 11.95 -26.27
N SER A 269 -18.95 11.16 -26.91
CA SER A 269 -19.15 11.23 -28.36
C SER A 269 -19.80 12.56 -28.76
N ARG A 270 -20.76 13.06 -28.00
CA ARG A 270 -21.35 14.40 -28.24
C ARG A 270 -20.36 15.52 -28.06
N LEU A 271 -19.43 15.37 -27.12
CA LEU A 271 -18.37 16.34 -26.87
C LEU A 271 -17.21 16.24 -27.89
N LYS A 272 -17.22 15.25 -28.79
CA LYS A 272 -16.14 14.98 -29.76
C LYS A 272 -14.77 14.89 -29.07
N ALA A 273 -14.76 14.29 -27.89
CA ALA A 273 -13.62 14.26 -26.99
C ALA A 273 -12.94 12.88 -26.91
N MET A 274 -13.45 11.90 -27.66
CA MET A 274 -12.92 10.53 -27.70
C MET A 274 -12.12 10.26 -28.97
N ALA A 275 -11.07 9.46 -28.85
CA ALA A 275 -10.38 8.90 -30.01
C ALA A 275 -11.27 7.83 -30.66
N PRO A 276 -11.55 7.88 -31.99
CA PRO A 276 -12.37 6.88 -32.67
C PRO A 276 -11.82 5.44 -32.56
N ASP A 277 -10.50 5.29 -32.48
CA ASP A 277 -9.82 4.01 -32.31
C ASP A 277 -9.71 3.55 -30.84
N GLY A 278 -10.21 4.36 -29.90
CA GLY A 278 -10.20 4.08 -28.47
C GLY A 278 -8.83 4.23 -27.79
N ARG A 279 -7.82 4.80 -28.45
CA ARG A 279 -6.45 4.91 -27.93
C ARG A 279 -6.10 6.30 -27.45
N CYS A 280 -5.38 6.39 -26.33
CA CYS A 280 -4.73 7.63 -25.92
C CYS A 280 -3.38 7.77 -26.64
N LYS A 281 -3.36 8.58 -27.72
CA LYS A 281 -2.15 8.86 -28.51
C LYS A 281 -1.35 10.03 -27.93
N SER A 282 -0.97 9.89 -26.65
CA SER A 282 -0.40 10.97 -25.83
C SER A 282 0.84 11.60 -26.46
N PHE A 283 0.79 12.91 -26.68
CA PHE A 283 1.84 13.75 -27.27
C PHE A 283 2.21 13.40 -28.72
N SER A 284 1.38 12.62 -29.40
CA SER A 284 1.52 12.28 -30.81
C SER A 284 1.00 13.39 -31.73
N ALA A 285 1.49 13.44 -32.96
CA ALA A 285 0.88 14.22 -34.03
C ALA A 285 -0.55 13.73 -34.37
N ASP A 286 -0.84 12.45 -34.11
CA ASP A 286 -2.13 11.80 -34.36
C ASP A 286 -3.09 11.84 -33.16
N ALA A 287 -2.81 12.68 -32.16
CA ALA A 287 -3.66 12.89 -30.98
C ALA A 287 -5.04 13.45 -31.36
N ASP A 288 -6.09 12.64 -31.20
CA ASP A 288 -7.45 12.93 -31.65
C ASP A 288 -8.53 12.72 -30.56
N GLY A 289 -8.14 12.47 -29.31
CA GLY A 289 -9.07 12.34 -28.19
C GLY A 289 -8.61 11.33 -27.14
N ALA A 290 -9.43 11.16 -26.10
CA ALA A 290 -9.17 10.17 -25.06
C ALA A 290 -9.74 8.79 -25.44
N GLY A 291 -8.98 7.74 -25.14
CA GLY A 291 -9.47 6.37 -25.05
C GLY A 291 -9.92 6.06 -23.63
N TRP A 292 -11.15 5.64 -23.40
CA TRP A 292 -11.66 5.40 -22.05
C TRP A 292 -11.38 4.00 -21.55
N SER A 293 -11.15 3.90 -20.24
CA SER A 293 -10.77 2.65 -19.61
C SER A 293 -11.29 2.52 -18.18
N GLU A 294 -11.35 1.29 -17.70
CA GLU A 294 -11.68 0.90 -16.34
C GLU A 294 -10.43 0.53 -15.56
N GLY A 295 -10.47 0.65 -14.23
CA GLY A 295 -9.35 0.21 -13.42
C GLY A 295 -9.51 0.50 -11.95
N VAL A 296 -8.77 -0.25 -11.15
CA VAL A 296 -8.67 -0.09 -9.69
C VAL A 296 -7.19 -0.05 -9.32
N GLY A 297 -6.80 0.87 -8.45
CA GLY A 297 -5.47 0.89 -7.84
C GLY A 297 -5.55 1.28 -6.37
N VAL A 298 -4.83 0.56 -5.52
CA VAL A 298 -4.73 0.83 -4.08
C VAL A 298 -3.26 0.77 -3.65
N LEU A 299 -2.82 1.77 -2.89
CA LEU A 299 -1.52 1.86 -2.25
C LEU A 299 -1.68 1.71 -0.72
N VAL A 300 -0.70 1.07 -0.09
CA VAL A 300 -0.55 1.07 1.37
C VAL A 300 0.57 2.04 1.73
N LEU A 301 0.24 3.02 2.58
CA LEU A 301 1.11 4.13 2.92
C LEU A 301 1.41 4.17 4.41
N LYS A 302 2.66 4.50 4.73
CA LYS A 302 3.12 4.77 6.10
C LYS A 302 4.06 5.97 6.08
N ARG A 303 4.22 6.63 7.22
CA ARG A 303 5.38 7.52 7.41
C ARG A 303 6.66 6.70 7.21
N LEU A 304 7.66 7.24 6.50
CA LEU A 304 8.89 6.49 6.22
C LEU A 304 9.59 6.01 7.50
N SER A 305 9.59 6.85 8.55
CA SER A 305 10.15 6.47 9.85
C SER A 305 9.42 5.28 10.49
N ALA A 306 8.09 5.20 10.33
CA ALA A 306 7.28 4.10 10.82
C ALA A 306 7.51 2.84 9.99
N ALA A 307 7.60 2.96 8.66
CA ALA A 307 7.91 1.84 7.79
C ALA A 307 9.26 1.19 8.13
N GLN A 308 10.30 2.02 8.33
CA GLN A 308 11.63 1.55 8.73
C GLN A 308 11.64 0.92 10.13
N ARG A 309 10.93 1.52 11.09
CA ARG A 309 10.80 0.98 12.45
C ARG A 309 10.13 -0.40 12.44
N ASP A 310 9.10 -0.56 11.61
CA ASP A 310 8.30 -1.78 11.57
C ASP A 310 8.94 -2.84 10.64
N GLY A 311 10.01 -2.47 9.92
CA GLY A 311 10.78 -3.36 9.06
C GLY A 311 10.12 -3.62 7.70
N ASP A 312 9.20 -2.75 7.28
CA ASP A 312 8.46 -2.88 6.03
C ASP A 312 9.38 -2.70 4.81
N ASP A 313 8.99 -3.34 3.72
CA ASP A 313 9.62 -3.14 2.42
C ASP A 313 9.08 -1.83 1.83
N VAL A 314 9.97 -0.87 1.60
CA VAL A 314 9.61 0.41 0.99
C VAL A 314 9.81 0.30 -0.52
N LEU A 315 8.74 0.43 -1.30
CA LEU A 315 8.78 0.36 -2.76
C LEU A 315 9.22 1.70 -3.37
N ALA A 316 8.68 2.80 -2.83
CA ALA A 316 9.04 4.17 -3.18
C ALA A 316 8.66 5.14 -2.07
N VAL A 317 9.07 6.40 -2.22
CA VAL A 317 8.81 7.47 -1.26
C VAL A 317 8.10 8.64 -1.93
N ILE A 318 6.96 9.04 -1.40
CA ILE A 318 6.30 10.29 -1.76
C ILE A 318 6.95 11.44 -0.99
N ARG A 319 7.62 12.32 -1.73
CA ARG A 319 8.34 13.47 -1.18
C ARG A 319 7.44 14.69 -1.01
N GLY A 320 6.59 14.95 -1.99
CA GLY A 320 5.68 16.09 -1.97
C GLY A 320 4.47 15.85 -2.87
N SER A 321 3.40 16.58 -2.60
CA SER A 321 2.22 16.61 -3.45
C SER A 321 1.50 17.94 -3.31
N ALA A 322 0.81 18.37 -4.36
CA ALA A 322 0.00 19.58 -4.36
C ALA A 322 -1.29 19.37 -5.16
N VAL A 323 -2.31 20.14 -4.80
CA VAL A 323 -3.61 20.19 -5.47
C VAL A 323 -3.99 21.65 -5.65
N ASN A 324 -4.45 22.03 -6.84
CA ASN A 324 -4.98 23.38 -7.09
C ASN A 324 -6.19 23.36 -8.05
N GLN A 325 -6.60 24.54 -8.50
CA GLN A 325 -7.73 24.73 -9.40
C GLN A 325 -7.36 25.67 -10.56
N ASP A 326 -7.89 25.36 -11.74
CA ASP A 326 -7.79 26.17 -12.96
C ASP A 326 -8.51 27.52 -12.82
N GLY A 327 -9.53 27.58 -11.98
CA GLY A 327 -10.33 28.78 -11.77
C GLY A 327 -11.10 29.17 -13.03
N ARG A 328 -11.07 30.46 -13.40
CA ARG A 328 -11.77 30.96 -14.59
C ARG A 328 -10.89 30.82 -15.84
N SER A 329 -10.91 29.64 -16.47
CA SER A 329 -10.22 29.33 -17.72
C SER A 329 -11.09 29.65 -18.97
N GLN A 330 -10.67 29.21 -20.16
CA GLN A 330 -11.37 29.46 -21.44
C GLN A 330 -12.69 28.66 -21.58
N GLY A 331 -12.95 27.72 -20.68
CA GLY A 331 -14.16 26.93 -20.61
C GLY A 331 -14.05 25.97 -19.42
N LEU A 332 -15.18 25.55 -18.84
CA LEU A 332 -15.17 24.73 -17.62
C LEU A 332 -14.28 23.47 -17.75
N THR A 333 -14.26 22.88 -18.93
CA THR A 333 -13.53 21.66 -19.26
C THR A 333 -12.18 21.90 -19.94
N ALA A 334 -11.83 23.16 -20.22
CA ALA A 334 -10.59 23.51 -20.90
C ALA A 334 -9.43 23.60 -19.90
N PRO A 335 -8.32 22.87 -20.13
CA PRO A 335 -7.18 22.87 -19.21
C PRO A 335 -6.48 24.23 -19.16
N ASN A 336 -5.77 24.50 -18.05
CA ASN A 336 -5.04 25.76 -17.87
C ASN A 336 -3.54 25.56 -17.57
N GLY A 337 -2.70 25.80 -18.58
CA GLY A 337 -1.23 25.69 -18.47
C GLY A 337 -0.63 26.41 -17.25
N PRO A 338 -0.92 27.70 -16.99
CA PRO A 338 -0.42 28.38 -15.80
C PRO A 338 -0.79 27.71 -14.47
N SER A 339 -1.95 27.08 -14.38
CA SER A 339 -2.40 26.35 -13.19
C SER A 339 -1.66 25.02 -13.03
N GLN A 340 -1.40 24.33 -14.14
CA GLN A 340 -0.55 23.13 -14.17
C GLN A 340 0.90 23.47 -13.74
N THR A 341 1.49 24.53 -14.30
CA THR A 341 2.81 25.05 -13.89
C THR A 341 2.87 25.30 -12.38
N ARG A 342 1.84 25.96 -11.81
CA ARG A 342 1.77 26.26 -10.36
C ARG A 342 1.69 24.99 -9.52
N VAL A 343 0.81 24.03 -9.86
CA VAL A 343 0.68 22.81 -9.04
C VAL A 343 1.97 21.99 -9.03
N ILE A 344 2.70 21.95 -10.15
CA ILE A 344 3.99 21.27 -10.24
C ILE A 344 5.02 21.99 -9.34
N ARG A 345 5.13 23.31 -9.44
CA ARG A 345 6.03 24.12 -8.58
C ARG A 345 5.69 23.96 -7.09
N ASP A 346 4.41 23.94 -6.74
CA ASP A 346 3.96 23.76 -5.36
C ASP A 346 4.31 22.36 -4.82
N ALA A 347 4.18 21.32 -5.65
CA ALA A 347 4.57 19.96 -5.29
C ALA A 347 6.09 19.82 -5.10
N LEU A 348 6.89 20.45 -5.96
CA LEU A 348 8.35 20.53 -5.82
C LEU A 348 8.76 21.29 -4.55
N ALA A 349 8.09 22.41 -4.26
CA ALA A 349 8.31 23.17 -3.04
C ALA A 349 7.95 22.35 -1.79
N ALA A 350 6.84 21.62 -1.82
CA ALA A 350 6.44 20.69 -0.75
C ALA A 350 7.45 19.54 -0.57
N ALA A 351 8.07 19.08 -1.66
CA ALA A 351 9.13 18.08 -1.65
C ALA A 351 10.51 18.62 -1.21
N LYS A 352 10.67 19.96 -1.18
CA LYS A 352 11.94 20.69 -1.03
C LYS A 352 12.96 20.28 -2.09
N LEU A 353 12.52 20.20 -3.36
CA LEU A 353 13.34 19.81 -4.52
C LEU A 353 13.33 20.89 -5.59
N ALA A 354 14.38 20.92 -6.40
CA ALA A 354 14.48 21.75 -7.60
C ALA A 354 13.94 21.00 -8.83
N ALA A 355 13.60 21.72 -9.90
CA ALA A 355 13.17 21.11 -11.16
C ALA A 355 14.25 20.17 -11.76
N ALA A 356 15.53 20.52 -11.61
CA ALA A 356 16.67 19.72 -12.05
C ALA A 356 16.82 18.37 -11.32
N ASP A 357 16.13 18.20 -10.18
CA ASP A 357 16.13 16.94 -9.42
C ASP A 357 15.21 15.88 -10.01
N ILE A 358 14.32 16.23 -10.96
CA ILE A 358 13.33 15.30 -11.52
C ILE A 358 13.85 14.69 -12.82
N ASP A 359 13.76 13.37 -12.93
CA ASP A 359 14.24 12.61 -14.09
C ASP A 359 13.14 12.36 -15.11
N ALA A 360 11.94 12.06 -14.62
CA ALA A 360 10.83 11.61 -15.45
C ALA A 360 9.48 12.17 -15.00
N ILE A 361 8.54 12.25 -15.92
CA ILE A 361 7.16 12.64 -15.68
C ILE A 361 6.22 11.59 -16.29
N GLU A 362 5.41 11.00 -15.43
CA GLU A 362 4.17 10.33 -15.84
C GLU A 362 3.08 11.40 -15.95
N ALA A 363 2.78 11.75 -17.19
CA ALA A 363 1.87 12.84 -17.51
C ALA A 363 0.40 12.46 -17.35
N HIS A 364 -0.45 13.49 -17.27
CA HIS A 364 -1.87 13.31 -17.48
C HIS A 364 -2.14 12.81 -18.91
N GLY A 365 -1.50 13.38 -19.93
CA GLY A 365 -1.30 12.83 -21.27
C GLY A 365 -2.50 12.09 -21.84
N THR A 366 -3.60 12.79 -22.11
CA THR A 366 -4.86 12.14 -22.52
C THR A 366 -4.93 11.80 -24.00
N GLY A 367 -3.99 12.28 -24.81
CA GLY A 367 -4.06 12.11 -26.27
C GLY A 367 -4.98 13.13 -26.92
N THR A 368 -5.25 14.26 -26.26
CA THR A 368 -6.14 15.30 -26.78
C THR A 368 -5.34 16.38 -27.51
N SER A 369 -5.84 16.80 -28.67
CA SER A 369 -5.19 17.80 -29.53
C SER A 369 -4.95 19.16 -28.85
N LEU A 370 -5.79 19.52 -27.87
CA LEU A 370 -5.65 20.73 -27.07
C LEU A 370 -4.88 20.50 -25.76
N GLY A 371 -5.13 19.39 -25.07
CA GLY A 371 -4.60 19.16 -23.73
C GLY A 371 -3.11 18.83 -23.72
N ASP A 372 -2.66 17.98 -24.64
CA ASP A 372 -1.28 17.51 -24.68
C ASP A 372 -0.27 18.66 -24.93
N PRO A 373 -0.49 19.60 -25.86
CA PRO A 373 0.39 20.76 -26.01
C PRO A 373 0.39 21.70 -24.79
N ILE A 374 -0.75 21.86 -24.11
CA ILE A 374 -0.86 22.68 -22.90
C ILE A 374 -0.04 22.07 -21.76
N GLU A 375 -0.16 20.75 -21.58
CA GLU A 375 0.61 20.03 -20.56
C GLU A 375 2.10 20.03 -20.85
N ALA A 376 2.51 19.72 -22.09
CA ALA A 376 3.91 19.78 -22.48
C ALA A 376 4.50 21.20 -22.32
N GLY A 377 3.74 22.24 -22.66
CA GLY A 377 4.14 23.63 -22.43
C GLY A 377 4.31 23.97 -20.95
N ALA A 378 3.40 23.52 -20.08
CA ALA A 378 3.51 23.73 -18.64
C ALA A 378 4.72 23.00 -18.04
N LEU A 379 4.98 21.76 -18.50
CA LEU A 379 6.16 20.99 -18.11
C LEU A 379 7.45 21.67 -18.58
N ALA A 380 7.50 22.13 -19.83
CA ALA A 380 8.64 22.86 -20.37
C ALA A 380 8.92 24.16 -19.59
N GLU A 381 7.89 24.88 -19.16
CA GLU A 381 8.04 26.10 -18.34
C GLU A 381 8.63 25.82 -16.95
N VAL A 382 8.38 24.63 -16.39
CA VAL A 382 8.92 24.24 -15.07
C VAL A 382 10.30 23.60 -15.18
N PHE A 383 10.48 22.69 -16.14
CA PHE A 383 11.63 21.81 -16.21
C PHE A 383 12.66 22.18 -17.28
N GLY A 384 12.27 22.98 -18.28
CA GLY A 384 13.16 23.43 -19.35
C GLY A 384 14.22 24.45 -18.93
N PRO A 385 13.93 25.44 -18.07
CA PRO A 385 14.94 26.43 -17.67
C PRO A 385 16.17 25.78 -17.04
N ASP A 386 17.35 26.13 -17.57
CA ASP A 386 18.67 25.63 -17.14
C ASP A 386 18.82 24.09 -17.16
N ARG A 387 17.97 23.39 -17.91
CA ARG A 387 18.07 21.93 -18.07
C ARG A 387 19.30 21.58 -18.90
N ASP A 388 20.09 20.63 -18.41
CA ASP A 388 21.17 20.03 -19.18
C ASP A 388 20.58 19.29 -20.40
N PRO A 389 20.92 19.66 -21.65
CA PRO A 389 20.44 18.98 -22.84
C PRO A 389 20.82 17.49 -22.89
N ALA A 390 21.87 17.08 -22.17
CA ALA A 390 22.25 15.67 -22.04
C ALA A 390 21.39 14.89 -21.05
N ASN A 391 20.56 15.57 -20.26
CA ASN A 391 19.70 14.96 -19.24
C ASN A 391 18.30 15.60 -19.24
N PRO A 392 17.52 15.51 -20.33
CA PRO A 392 16.16 16.05 -20.39
C PRO A 392 15.23 15.34 -19.39
N VAL A 393 14.07 15.93 -19.12
CA VAL A 393 13.00 15.22 -18.38
C VAL A 393 12.33 14.23 -19.33
N ARG A 394 12.34 12.96 -18.96
CA ARG A 394 11.74 11.89 -19.74
C ARG A 394 10.22 11.89 -19.54
N LEU A 395 9.46 11.97 -20.62
CA LEU A 395 8.01 12.13 -20.62
C LEU A 395 7.30 10.89 -21.17
N GLY A 396 6.21 10.47 -20.53
CA GLY A 396 5.34 9.43 -21.06
C GLY A 396 3.98 9.37 -20.34
N SER A 397 3.09 8.49 -20.81
CA SER A 397 1.83 8.21 -20.11
C SER A 397 1.42 6.74 -20.20
N ALA A 398 1.02 6.15 -19.07
CA ALA A 398 0.42 4.82 -18.99
C ALA A 398 -0.85 4.69 -19.82
N LYS A 399 -1.54 5.81 -20.10
CA LYS A 399 -2.79 5.82 -20.86
C LYS A 399 -2.59 5.32 -22.29
N SER A 400 -1.38 5.48 -22.85
CA SER A 400 -1.05 4.93 -24.16
C SER A 400 -1.08 3.40 -24.19
N ASN A 401 -0.92 2.72 -23.05
CA ASN A 401 -0.97 1.26 -22.93
C ASN A 401 -2.35 0.74 -22.55
N ILE A 402 -3.06 1.43 -21.66
CA ILE A 402 -4.28 0.89 -21.01
C ILE A 402 -5.51 1.79 -21.14
N GLY A 403 -5.41 2.91 -21.86
CA GLY A 403 -6.43 3.95 -21.90
C GLY A 403 -6.53 4.77 -20.61
N HIS A 404 -7.46 5.71 -20.58
CA HIS A 404 -7.72 6.58 -19.44
C HIS A 404 -8.64 5.90 -18.43
N THR A 405 -8.06 5.39 -17.34
CA THR A 405 -8.76 4.75 -16.21
C THR A 405 -9.47 5.72 -15.26
N GLN A 406 -9.91 6.85 -15.81
CA GLN A 406 -10.76 7.86 -15.15
C GLN A 406 -10.32 8.20 -13.71
N ALA A 407 -11.11 7.88 -12.68
CA ALA A 407 -10.81 8.23 -11.30
C ALA A 407 -9.55 7.53 -10.77
N ALA A 408 -9.21 6.35 -11.31
CA ALA A 408 -8.02 5.58 -10.96
C ALA A 408 -6.75 6.03 -11.71
N ALA A 409 -6.86 6.90 -12.72
CA ALA A 409 -5.74 7.25 -13.61
C ALA A 409 -4.48 7.74 -12.88
N GLY A 410 -4.66 8.55 -11.85
CA GLY A 410 -3.57 9.07 -11.02
C GLY A 410 -2.77 7.99 -10.31
N VAL A 411 -3.45 7.12 -9.55
CA VAL A 411 -2.80 6.04 -8.80
C VAL A 411 -2.17 5.00 -9.72
N ILE A 412 -2.74 4.73 -10.89
CA ILE A 412 -2.11 3.84 -11.88
C ILE A 412 -0.82 4.43 -12.44
N GLY A 413 -0.77 5.75 -12.65
CA GLY A 413 0.48 6.45 -12.99
C GLY A 413 1.54 6.33 -11.88
N VAL A 414 1.14 6.42 -10.61
CA VAL A 414 2.03 6.17 -9.46
C VAL A 414 2.56 4.73 -9.49
N ILE A 415 1.69 3.73 -9.68
CA ILE A 415 2.08 2.32 -9.76
C ILE A 415 3.08 2.08 -10.90
N LYS A 416 2.83 2.63 -12.10
CA LYS A 416 3.78 2.55 -13.22
C LYS A 416 5.16 3.08 -12.83
N MET A 417 5.22 4.25 -12.18
CA MET A 417 6.50 4.85 -11.81
C MET A 417 7.23 4.09 -10.70
N ILE A 418 6.51 3.46 -9.77
CA ILE A 418 7.12 2.55 -8.79
C ILE A 418 7.71 1.32 -9.49
N LEU A 419 6.97 0.68 -10.39
CA LEU A 419 7.47 -0.45 -11.17
C LEU A 419 8.71 -0.06 -12.01
N ALA A 420 8.71 1.12 -12.62
CA ALA A 420 9.86 1.64 -13.35
C ALA A 420 11.10 1.85 -12.47
N LEU A 421 10.92 2.25 -11.21
CA LEU A 421 12.00 2.37 -10.22
C LEU A 421 12.54 1.00 -9.81
N GLU A 422 11.65 0.04 -9.56
CA GLU A 422 11.98 -1.34 -9.16
C GLU A 422 12.75 -2.08 -10.27
N HIS A 423 12.30 -1.95 -11.51
CA HIS A 423 12.92 -2.59 -12.68
C HIS A 423 14.02 -1.75 -13.33
N GLU A 424 14.35 -0.59 -12.74
CA GLU A 424 15.39 0.32 -13.20
C GLU A 424 15.29 0.72 -14.70
N GLN A 425 14.06 0.85 -15.19
CA GLN A 425 13.77 1.12 -16.60
C GLN A 425 12.48 1.94 -16.74
N LEU A 426 12.50 2.94 -17.62
CA LEU A 426 11.29 3.64 -18.05
C LEU A 426 10.73 2.96 -19.31
N PRO A 427 9.49 2.45 -19.26
CA PRO A 427 8.85 1.85 -20.42
C PRO A 427 8.48 2.92 -21.45
N ARG A 428 8.41 2.52 -22.72
CA ARG A 428 8.01 3.42 -23.81
C ARG A 428 6.56 3.87 -23.69
N THR A 429 6.28 5.08 -24.16
CA THR A 429 4.92 5.56 -24.44
C THR A 429 4.52 5.14 -25.85
N LEU A 430 3.30 4.64 -26.04
CA LEU A 430 2.84 4.12 -27.32
C LEU A 430 2.23 5.21 -28.22
N HIS A 431 2.16 4.90 -29.52
CA HIS A 431 1.47 5.68 -30.56
C HIS A 431 2.01 7.09 -30.78
N ALA A 432 3.26 7.32 -30.40
CA ALA A 432 3.94 8.61 -30.53
C ALA A 432 5.20 8.50 -31.40
N GLU A 433 5.17 7.70 -32.47
CA GLU A 433 6.25 7.58 -33.46
C GLU A 433 6.60 8.95 -34.08
N GLN A 434 5.57 9.78 -34.29
CA GLN A 434 5.72 11.19 -34.63
C GLN A 434 5.21 12.06 -33.47
N PRO A 435 6.11 12.69 -32.70
CA PRO A 435 5.71 13.64 -31.66
C PRO A 435 4.97 14.84 -32.24
N SER A 436 4.06 15.43 -31.45
CA SER A 436 3.28 16.59 -31.87
C SER A 436 4.16 17.79 -32.24
N ALA A 437 3.91 18.40 -33.39
CA ALA A 437 4.59 19.62 -33.85
C ALA A 437 4.15 20.89 -33.09
N LEU A 438 3.14 20.78 -32.21
CA LEU A 438 2.68 21.88 -31.37
C LEU A 438 3.57 22.09 -30.13
N VAL A 439 4.54 21.20 -29.92
CA VAL A 439 5.54 21.27 -28.84
C VAL A 439 6.92 21.48 -29.46
N ASP A 440 7.67 22.45 -28.95
CA ASP A 440 9.07 22.64 -29.32
C ASP A 440 9.97 21.70 -28.50
N TRP A 441 10.14 20.47 -29.01
CA TRP A 441 10.90 19.42 -28.33
C TRP A 441 12.38 19.78 -28.15
N ASP A 442 12.98 20.50 -29.11
CA ASP A 442 14.42 20.82 -29.12
C ASP A 442 14.81 21.75 -27.97
N THR A 443 13.90 22.64 -27.56
CA THR A 443 14.18 23.64 -26.50
C THR A 443 13.37 23.45 -25.22
N SER A 444 12.41 22.51 -25.19
CA SER A 444 11.54 22.28 -24.03
C SER A 444 12.25 21.71 -22.79
N GLY A 445 13.42 21.09 -22.96
CA GLY A 445 14.06 20.29 -21.91
C GLY A 445 13.33 18.98 -21.59
N LEU A 446 12.40 18.56 -22.46
CA LEU A 446 11.65 17.32 -22.36
C LEU A 446 12.08 16.35 -23.47
N GLU A 447 12.03 15.05 -23.18
CA GLU A 447 12.26 13.98 -24.15
C GLU A 447 11.12 12.96 -24.03
N LEU A 448 10.38 12.74 -25.11
CA LEU A 448 9.33 11.72 -25.14
C LEU A 448 9.96 10.32 -25.17
N VAL A 449 9.54 9.43 -24.27
CA VAL A 449 10.11 8.07 -24.15
C VAL A 449 9.53 7.16 -25.24
N GLN A 450 10.02 7.30 -26.48
CA GLN A 450 9.56 6.49 -27.63
C GLN A 450 10.12 5.06 -27.62
N GLU A 451 11.28 4.87 -26.98
CA GLU A 451 11.93 3.57 -26.76
C GLU A 451 12.20 3.39 -25.26
N PRO A 452 12.24 2.16 -24.73
CA PRO A 452 12.58 1.93 -23.33
C PRO A 452 13.94 2.56 -22.95
N ARG A 453 14.00 3.19 -21.77
CA ARG A 453 15.22 3.88 -21.30
C ARG A 453 15.69 3.33 -19.98
N ASP A 454 16.96 2.97 -19.91
CA ASP A 454 17.60 2.60 -18.65
C ASP A 454 17.50 3.74 -17.64
N TRP A 455 17.11 3.39 -16.42
CA TRP A 455 16.97 4.31 -15.30
C TRP A 455 17.59 3.65 -14.07
N GLN A 456 18.88 3.34 -14.19
CA GLN A 456 19.67 2.65 -13.18
C GLN A 456 19.85 3.46 -11.91
N ARG A 457 19.88 2.78 -10.77
CA ARG A 457 20.15 3.43 -9.49
C ARG A 457 21.53 4.10 -9.50
N ASN A 458 21.60 5.29 -8.92
CA ASN A 458 22.84 6.04 -8.75
C ASN A 458 23.08 6.31 -7.26
N ALA A 459 24.30 6.03 -6.78
CA ALA A 459 24.67 6.23 -5.37
C ALA A 459 24.66 7.71 -4.95
N ASP A 460 24.90 8.63 -5.88
CA ASP A 460 25.06 10.05 -5.60
C ASP A 460 23.76 10.85 -5.74
N ARG A 461 22.77 10.33 -6.49
CA ARG A 461 21.49 11.00 -6.71
C ARG A 461 20.33 9.99 -6.79
N PRO A 462 19.33 10.10 -5.90
CA PRO A 462 18.16 9.22 -5.98
C PRO A 462 17.33 9.56 -7.20
N ARG A 463 16.80 8.52 -7.84
CA ARG A 463 15.88 8.63 -8.98
C ARG A 463 14.55 9.22 -8.55
N ARG A 464 14.02 10.16 -9.32
CA ARG A 464 12.80 10.91 -8.98
C ARG A 464 11.90 11.12 -10.17
N ALA A 465 10.60 10.99 -9.94
CA ALA A 465 9.58 11.25 -10.95
C ALA A 465 8.42 12.08 -10.43
N GLY A 466 7.81 12.85 -11.31
CA GLY A 466 6.51 13.49 -11.07
C GLY A 466 5.38 12.68 -11.70
N VAL A 467 4.20 12.69 -11.07
CA VAL A 467 2.96 12.12 -11.60
C VAL A 467 1.89 13.20 -11.61
N SER A 468 1.33 13.48 -12.78
CA SER A 468 0.30 14.51 -12.99
C SER A 468 -1.06 13.90 -13.24
N SER A 469 -2.12 14.49 -12.67
CA SER A 469 -3.48 14.22 -13.10
C SER A 469 -4.35 15.47 -13.00
N PHE A 470 -5.02 15.80 -14.10
CA PHE A 470 -5.80 17.03 -14.26
C PHE A 470 -7.27 16.67 -14.49
N GLY A 471 -8.13 17.06 -13.54
CA GLY A 471 -9.55 16.75 -13.60
C GLY A 471 -10.28 17.67 -14.57
N LEU A 472 -11.27 17.12 -15.29
CA LEU A 472 -12.15 17.89 -16.17
C LEU A 472 -12.86 19.06 -15.45
N SER A 473 -13.01 19.00 -14.13
CA SER A 473 -13.55 20.08 -13.30
C SER A 473 -12.57 21.23 -13.02
N GLY A 474 -11.35 21.17 -13.57
CA GLY A 474 -10.26 22.11 -13.34
C GLY A 474 -9.39 21.79 -12.12
N THR A 475 -9.67 20.72 -11.38
CA THR A 475 -8.87 20.34 -10.21
C THR A 475 -7.62 19.58 -10.63
N ASN A 476 -6.45 20.19 -10.42
CA ASN A 476 -5.16 19.60 -10.78
C ASN A 476 -4.47 19.00 -9.57
N ALA A 477 -3.78 17.88 -9.75
CA ALA A 477 -2.94 17.27 -8.74
C ALA A 477 -1.60 16.86 -9.33
N HIS A 478 -0.53 17.05 -8.55
CA HIS A 478 0.82 16.59 -8.89
C HIS A 478 1.50 15.96 -7.68
N VAL A 479 2.18 14.82 -7.87
CA VAL A 479 2.88 14.06 -6.83
C VAL A 479 4.33 13.86 -7.25
N VAL A 480 5.26 14.03 -6.31
CA VAL A 480 6.70 13.77 -6.50
C VAL A 480 7.08 12.49 -5.78
N LEU A 481 7.53 11.49 -6.55
CA LEU A 481 8.04 10.20 -6.12
C LEU A 481 9.56 10.19 -6.15
N GLU A 482 10.16 9.46 -5.21
CA GLU A 482 11.59 9.19 -5.11
C GLU A 482 11.79 7.69 -4.88
N GLU A 483 12.89 7.15 -5.40
CA GLU A 483 13.27 5.76 -5.14
C GLU A 483 13.37 5.45 -3.64
N ALA A 484 13.09 4.21 -3.28
CA ALA A 484 13.23 3.75 -1.90
C ALA A 484 14.68 3.95 -1.40
N PRO A 485 14.89 4.21 -0.09
CA PRO A 485 16.22 4.15 0.50
C PRO A 485 16.87 2.78 0.26
N ALA A 486 18.19 2.76 0.04
CA ALA A 486 18.91 1.50 -0.10
C ALA A 486 18.71 0.64 1.15
N ARG A 487 18.25 -0.60 0.96
CA ARG A 487 18.13 -1.58 2.05
C ARG A 487 19.44 -2.34 2.17
N GLU A 488 20.09 -2.27 3.32
CA GLU A 488 21.17 -3.19 3.63
C GLU A 488 20.58 -4.60 3.74
N ALA A 489 21.00 -5.50 2.85
CA ALA A 489 20.62 -6.90 2.92
C ALA A 489 21.25 -7.50 4.19
N VAL A 490 20.45 -7.63 5.25
CA VAL A 490 20.86 -8.37 6.43
C VAL A 490 20.80 -9.85 6.07
N ALA A 491 21.97 -10.47 5.88
CA ALA A 491 22.06 -11.91 5.68
C ALA A 491 21.41 -12.60 6.89
N ALA A 492 20.26 -13.23 6.67
CA ALA A 492 19.62 -14.03 7.69
C ALA A 492 20.54 -15.23 8.01
N ALA A 493 20.71 -15.53 9.29
CA ALA A 493 21.39 -16.75 9.68
C ALA A 493 20.63 -17.96 9.09
N PRO A 494 21.34 -18.98 8.58
CA PRO A 494 20.71 -20.20 8.12
C PRO A 494 19.87 -20.79 9.25
N VAL A 495 18.61 -21.11 8.97
CA VAL A 495 17.78 -21.90 9.87
C VAL A 495 17.86 -23.33 9.38
N GLU A 496 18.44 -24.21 10.20
CA GLU A 496 18.54 -25.63 9.91
C GLU A 496 17.33 -26.39 10.48
N GLY A 497 16.90 -27.44 9.77
CA GLY A 497 15.80 -28.31 10.18
C GLY A 497 14.47 -27.99 9.50
N PRO A 498 13.44 -28.81 9.78
CA PRO A 498 12.14 -28.70 9.13
C PRO A 498 11.40 -27.43 9.56
N LEU A 499 10.71 -26.80 8.61
CA LEU A 499 10.01 -25.54 8.78
C LEU A 499 8.51 -25.68 8.46
N PRO A 500 7.62 -25.09 9.29
CA PRO A 500 6.20 -25.10 9.01
C PRO A 500 5.85 -24.05 7.96
N VAL A 501 5.37 -24.49 6.80
CA VAL A 501 4.72 -23.64 5.80
C VAL A 501 3.22 -23.67 6.09
N VAL A 502 2.69 -22.54 6.58
CA VAL A 502 1.30 -22.43 7.00
C VAL A 502 0.47 -21.75 5.91
N VAL A 503 -0.63 -22.37 5.52
CA VAL A 503 -1.60 -21.78 4.58
C VAL A 503 -2.99 -21.81 5.19
N SER A 504 -3.83 -20.85 4.82
CA SER A 504 -5.20 -20.77 5.31
C SER A 504 -6.17 -20.26 4.25
N GLY A 505 -7.44 -20.61 4.40
CA GLY A 505 -8.55 -20.12 3.61
C GLY A 505 -9.82 -20.05 4.46
N ARG A 506 -10.81 -19.25 4.05
CA ARG A 506 -12.10 -19.19 4.75
C ARG A 506 -12.99 -20.41 4.53
N THR A 507 -12.71 -21.18 3.48
CA THR A 507 -13.36 -22.43 3.15
C THR A 507 -12.31 -23.49 2.85
N GLU A 508 -12.69 -24.77 2.85
CA GLU A 508 -11.79 -25.85 2.45
C GLU A 508 -11.32 -25.70 0.99
N SER A 509 -12.20 -25.26 0.08
CA SER A 509 -11.84 -25.02 -1.31
C SER A 509 -10.85 -23.86 -1.46
N ALA A 510 -11.02 -22.78 -0.70
CA ALA A 510 -10.08 -21.66 -0.68
C ALA A 510 -8.71 -22.08 -0.13
N LEU A 511 -8.66 -22.89 0.93
CA LEU A 511 -7.42 -23.45 1.46
C LEU A 511 -6.67 -24.28 0.39
N ARG A 512 -7.40 -25.12 -0.35
CA ARG A 512 -6.83 -25.94 -1.44
C ARG A 512 -6.34 -25.09 -2.60
N ALA A 513 -7.10 -24.08 -3.00
CA ALA A 513 -6.70 -23.12 -4.04
C ALA A 513 -5.45 -22.33 -3.63
N GLN A 514 -5.37 -21.90 -2.36
CA GLN A 514 -4.20 -21.23 -1.81
C GLN A 514 -2.96 -22.14 -1.85
N ALA A 515 -3.11 -23.41 -1.49
CA ALA A 515 -2.03 -24.39 -1.56
C ALA A 515 -1.56 -24.64 -3.00
N ALA A 516 -2.49 -24.73 -3.96
CA ALA A 516 -2.18 -24.87 -5.37
C ALA A 516 -1.37 -23.67 -5.89
N ALA A 517 -1.84 -22.45 -5.61
CA ALA A 517 -1.20 -21.21 -6.03
C ALA A 517 0.22 -21.05 -5.45
N TRP A 518 0.41 -21.42 -4.17
CA TRP A 518 1.74 -21.41 -3.56
C TRP A 518 2.67 -22.45 -4.18
N ALA A 519 2.17 -23.66 -4.44
CA ALA A 519 2.97 -24.67 -5.10
C ALA A 519 3.37 -24.25 -6.53
N ASP A 520 2.47 -23.62 -7.29
CA ASP A 520 2.77 -23.09 -8.63
C ASP A 520 3.84 -21.99 -8.58
N TRP A 521 3.74 -21.10 -7.59
CA TRP A 521 4.73 -20.06 -7.38
C TRP A 521 6.11 -20.63 -7.00
N LEU A 522 6.16 -21.66 -6.15
CA LEU A 522 7.41 -22.30 -5.76
C LEU A 522 8.05 -23.11 -6.91
N GLU A 523 7.26 -23.74 -7.77
CA GLU A 523 7.75 -24.43 -8.97
C GLU A 523 8.40 -23.47 -9.98
N GLY A 524 7.99 -22.20 -9.97
CA GLY A 524 8.62 -21.14 -10.75
C GLY A 524 10.02 -20.73 -10.27
N ASP A 525 10.55 -21.37 -9.22
CA ASP A 525 11.80 -21.05 -8.52
C ASP A 525 11.97 -19.55 -8.23
N PRO A 526 11.26 -19.04 -7.21
CA PRO A 526 11.27 -17.61 -6.90
C PRO A 526 12.61 -17.14 -6.31
N GLY A 527 13.59 -18.04 -6.12
CA GLY A 527 14.88 -17.70 -5.50
C GLY A 527 14.78 -17.30 -4.02
N VAL A 528 13.66 -17.62 -3.35
CA VAL A 528 13.42 -17.28 -1.94
C VAL A 528 13.71 -18.50 -1.05
N PRO A 529 14.55 -18.37 0.00
CA PRO A 529 14.79 -19.47 0.94
C PRO A 529 13.53 -19.89 1.72
N LEU A 530 13.39 -21.19 1.99
CA LEU A 530 12.24 -21.74 2.74
C LEU A 530 11.99 -21.03 4.08
N ALA A 531 13.04 -20.65 4.81
CA ALA A 531 12.93 -19.90 6.06
C ALA A 531 12.21 -18.55 5.89
N GLY A 532 12.46 -17.86 4.77
CA GLY A 532 11.76 -16.62 4.43
C GLY A 532 10.28 -16.86 4.15
N ILE A 533 9.97 -17.93 3.42
CA ILE A 533 8.59 -18.34 3.10
C ILE A 533 7.83 -18.69 4.38
N ALA A 534 8.38 -19.59 5.21
CA ALA A 534 7.77 -20.01 6.47
C ALA A 534 7.55 -18.85 7.44
N ARG A 535 8.52 -17.93 7.57
CA ARG A 535 8.39 -16.71 8.38
C ARG A 535 7.25 -15.82 7.88
N THR A 536 7.19 -15.60 6.56
CA THR A 536 6.17 -14.76 5.93
C THR A 536 4.78 -15.35 6.11
N ALA A 537 4.63 -16.65 5.82
CA ALA A 537 3.42 -17.42 6.04
C ALA A 537 2.91 -17.32 7.49
N ALA A 538 3.82 -17.46 8.46
CA ALA A 538 3.46 -17.49 9.87
C ALA A 538 3.15 -16.10 10.46
N ARG A 539 3.82 -15.05 10.00
CA ARG A 539 3.84 -13.73 10.68
C ARG A 539 3.20 -12.59 9.88
N HIS A 540 3.09 -12.74 8.56
CA HIS A 540 2.74 -11.67 7.62
C HIS A 540 1.52 -12.04 6.76
N ARG A 541 0.70 -12.96 7.24
CA ARG A 541 -0.59 -13.35 6.65
C ARG A 541 -1.66 -13.44 7.73
N THR A 542 -2.89 -13.13 7.35
CA THR A 542 -4.07 -13.36 8.19
C THR A 542 -4.34 -14.87 8.27
N HIS A 543 -4.47 -15.43 9.47
CA HIS A 543 -4.74 -16.86 9.66
C HIS A 543 -6.26 -17.13 9.70
N LEU A 544 -6.82 -17.54 8.56
CA LEU A 544 -8.25 -17.79 8.36
C LEU A 544 -8.72 -19.11 8.99
N GLU A 545 -10.00 -19.44 8.88
CA GLU A 545 -10.63 -20.54 9.61
C GLU A 545 -10.13 -21.93 9.21
N HIS A 546 -10.01 -22.22 7.91
CA HIS A 546 -9.45 -23.49 7.45
C HIS A 546 -7.95 -23.33 7.30
N ARG A 547 -7.17 -24.14 8.02
CA ARG A 547 -5.71 -24.01 8.11
C ARG A 547 -5.04 -25.33 7.78
N ALA A 548 -3.87 -25.25 7.19
CA ALA A 548 -2.94 -26.35 7.08
C ALA A 548 -1.51 -25.90 7.38
N ALA A 549 -0.71 -26.81 7.92
CA ALA A 549 0.72 -26.65 8.08
C ALA A 549 1.43 -27.84 7.43
N ALA A 550 2.26 -27.54 6.43
CA ALA A 550 3.18 -28.49 5.80
C ALA A 550 4.55 -28.34 6.45
N VAL A 551 5.08 -29.39 7.06
CA VAL A 551 6.39 -29.40 7.71
C VAL A 551 7.43 -29.84 6.69
N ALA A 552 8.07 -28.87 6.04
CA ALA A 552 8.97 -29.10 4.90
C ALA A 552 10.44 -28.97 5.30
N THR A 553 11.32 -29.78 4.69
CA THR A 553 12.78 -29.69 4.91
C THR A 553 13.48 -28.75 3.93
N ASP A 554 12.89 -28.55 2.76
CA ASP A 554 13.37 -27.70 1.69
C ASP A 554 12.21 -27.22 0.80
N THR A 555 12.52 -26.41 -0.20
CA THR A 555 11.52 -25.83 -1.11
C THR A 555 10.84 -26.87 -1.98
N GLU A 556 11.55 -27.93 -2.41
CA GLU A 556 10.98 -28.99 -3.25
C GLU A 556 9.96 -29.82 -2.46
N ASP A 557 10.30 -30.15 -1.21
CA ASP A 557 9.40 -30.84 -0.29
C ASP A 557 8.18 -29.96 0.03
N ALA A 558 8.37 -28.66 0.26
CA ALA A 558 7.26 -27.72 0.48
C ALA A 558 6.28 -27.70 -0.71
N THR A 559 6.81 -27.63 -1.94
CA THR A 559 6.00 -27.71 -3.18
C THR A 559 5.20 -29.00 -3.23
N ARG A 560 5.84 -30.15 -3.03
CA ARG A 560 5.19 -31.47 -3.05
C ARG A 560 4.07 -31.57 -2.02
N LEU A 561 4.31 -31.11 -0.80
CA LEU A 561 3.35 -31.13 0.31
C LEU A 561 2.14 -30.22 0.05
N LEU A 562 2.38 -29.00 -0.46
CA LEU A 562 1.31 -28.07 -0.82
C LEU A 562 0.48 -28.59 -2.00
N ARG A 563 1.11 -29.25 -2.98
CA ARG A 563 0.41 -29.93 -4.08
C ARG A 563 -0.46 -31.07 -3.57
N ALA A 564 0.04 -31.87 -2.63
CA ALA A 564 -0.74 -32.92 -1.97
C ALA A 564 -1.96 -32.36 -1.25
N LEU A 565 -1.79 -31.27 -0.51
CA LEU A 565 -2.88 -30.56 0.16
C LEU A 565 -3.93 -30.03 -0.83
N ALA A 566 -3.49 -29.41 -1.93
CA ALA A 566 -4.39 -28.90 -2.97
C ALA A 566 -5.29 -30.02 -3.54
N GLU A 567 -4.69 -31.18 -3.84
CA GLU A 567 -5.39 -32.35 -4.37
C GLU A 567 -6.18 -33.14 -3.32
N GLY A 568 -5.99 -32.84 -2.02
CA GLY A 568 -6.65 -33.55 -0.92
C GLY A 568 -6.07 -34.93 -0.62
N ARG A 569 -4.83 -35.16 -1.00
CA ARG A 569 -4.10 -36.37 -0.65
C ARG A 569 -3.57 -36.24 0.78
N ALA A 570 -3.76 -37.29 1.57
CA ALA A 570 -3.20 -37.36 2.92
C ALA A 570 -1.67 -37.51 2.85
N ASP A 571 -0.97 -36.84 3.77
CA ASP A 571 0.48 -36.91 3.94
C ASP A 571 0.79 -36.69 5.43
N ASP A 572 1.68 -37.50 6.01
CA ASP A 572 2.00 -37.46 7.44
C ASP A 572 2.69 -36.14 7.85
N ALA A 573 3.31 -35.43 6.91
CA ALA A 573 3.93 -34.13 7.13
C ALA A 573 2.96 -32.94 6.93
N VAL A 574 1.69 -33.20 6.62
CA VAL A 574 0.64 -32.18 6.49
C VAL A 574 -0.41 -32.36 7.57
N VAL A 575 -0.58 -31.33 8.40
CA VAL A 575 -1.69 -31.26 9.36
C VAL A 575 -2.67 -30.21 8.88
N SER A 576 -3.95 -30.57 8.73
CA SER A 576 -5.02 -29.64 8.36
C SER A 576 -6.20 -29.71 9.33
N GLY A 577 -6.95 -28.62 9.42
CA GLY A 577 -8.14 -28.54 10.26
C GLY A 577 -8.83 -27.19 10.20
N THR A 578 -9.94 -27.07 10.92
CA THR A 578 -10.69 -25.82 11.07
C THR A 578 -10.42 -25.24 12.46
N ALA A 579 -10.01 -23.97 12.51
CA ALA A 579 -9.75 -23.26 13.74
C ALA A 579 -11.05 -23.10 14.55
N GLY A 580 -11.06 -23.69 15.75
CA GLY A 580 -12.09 -23.44 16.76
C GLY A 580 -11.73 -22.26 17.66
N ARG A 581 -12.65 -21.93 18.58
CA ARG A 581 -12.35 -20.96 19.65
C ARG A 581 -11.19 -21.50 20.49
N ALA A 582 -10.13 -20.70 20.66
CA ALA A 582 -8.99 -21.09 21.49
C ALA A 582 -9.46 -21.44 22.92
N GLY A 583 -9.32 -22.71 23.29
CA GLY A 583 -9.59 -23.20 24.64
C GLY A 583 -8.44 -22.89 25.59
N ARG A 584 -8.62 -23.24 26.88
CA ARG A 584 -7.50 -23.21 27.83
C ARG A 584 -6.53 -24.35 27.49
N VAL A 585 -5.25 -24.03 27.42
CA VAL A 585 -4.18 -25.01 27.18
C VAL A 585 -3.81 -25.69 28.51
N VAL A 586 -3.69 -27.02 28.50
CA VAL A 586 -3.21 -27.81 29.63
C VAL A 586 -1.90 -28.48 29.23
N PHE A 587 -0.81 -28.18 29.94
CA PHE A 587 0.44 -28.91 29.80
C PHE A 587 0.42 -30.11 30.75
N VAL A 588 0.51 -31.31 30.19
CA VAL A 588 0.53 -32.57 30.93
C VAL A 588 1.98 -33.04 31.00
N PHE A 589 2.55 -33.05 32.20
CA PHE A 589 3.90 -33.56 32.46
C PHE A 589 3.76 -34.99 33.00
N PRO A 590 3.94 -36.03 32.17
CA PRO A 590 3.84 -37.41 32.62
C PRO A 590 4.99 -37.75 33.57
N GLY A 591 4.82 -38.81 34.36
CA GLY A 591 5.91 -39.38 35.13
C GLY A 591 6.88 -40.20 34.28
N GLN A 592 7.58 -41.12 34.93
CA GLN A 592 8.49 -42.06 34.27
C GLN A 592 7.76 -43.04 33.34
N GLY A 593 8.40 -43.40 32.22
CA GLY A 593 7.83 -44.29 31.19
C GLY A 593 8.21 -43.91 29.74
N PRO A 594 8.15 -42.63 29.33
CA PRO A 594 8.37 -42.23 27.94
C PRO A 594 9.83 -41.94 27.57
N GLN A 595 10.79 -42.10 28.49
CA GLN A 595 12.21 -41.83 28.24
C GLN A 595 12.82 -42.76 27.20
N TRP A 596 13.79 -42.25 26.43
CA TRP A 596 14.59 -43.01 25.47
C TRP A 596 16.00 -42.43 25.38
N VAL A 597 16.96 -43.20 24.84
CA VAL A 597 18.38 -42.82 24.78
C VAL A 597 18.57 -41.60 23.88
N ALA A 598 19.28 -40.58 24.36
CA ALA A 598 19.52 -39.32 23.64
C ALA A 598 18.24 -38.52 23.32
N MET A 599 17.21 -38.65 24.17
CA MET A 599 16.02 -37.81 24.08
C MET A 599 16.40 -36.32 24.13
N GLY A 600 15.87 -35.53 23.19
CA GLY A 600 16.15 -34.09 23.11
C GLY A 600 17.54 -33.71 22.57
N ARG A 601 18.38 -34.65 22.11
CA ARG A 601 19.70 -34.35 21.53
C ARG A 601 19.66 -33.36 20.37
N GLU A 602 18.73 -33.55 19.44
CA GLU A 602 18.57 -32.63 18.29
C GLU A 602 18.12 -31.24 18.76
N LEU A 603 17.25 -31.16 19.78
CA LEU A 603 16.83 -29.89 20.38
C LEU A 603 17.97 -29.21 21.14
N LEU A 604 18.89 -29.95 21.75
CA LEU A 604 20.09 -29.39 22.37
C LEU A 604 21.03 -28.73 21.36
N ALA A 605 21.13 -29.30 20.16
CA ALA A 605 21.95 -28.79 19.08
C ALA A 605 21.27 -27.63 18.34
N GLY A 606 19.97 -27.76 18.01
CA GLY A 606 19.25 -26.84 17.14
C GLY A 606 18.42 -25.75 17.83
N SER A 607 18.06 -25.90 19.12
CA SER A 607 17.24 -24.92 19.84
C SER A 607 18.02 -24.23 20.94
N ALA A 608 18.38 -22.97 20.71
CA ALA A 608 19.05 -22.13 21.70
C ALA A 608 18.25 -22.00 23.02
N VAL A 609 16.92 -22.00 22.94
CA VAL A 609 16.05 -21.94 24.13
C VAL A 609 16.13 -23.24 24.92
N PHE A 610 15.98 -24.38 24.26
CA PHE A 610 16.07 -25.70 24.92
C PHE A 610 17.46 -25.90 25.53
N GLY A 611 18.52 -25.65 24.74
CA GLY A 611 19.90 -25.75 25.20
C GLY A 611 20.22 -24.85 26.40
N ARG A 612 19.70 -23.62 26.43
CA ARG A 612 19.85 -22.71 27.57
C ARG A 612 19.16 -23.24 28.82
N VAL A 613 17.90 -23.69 28.70
CA VAL A 613 17.12 -24.20 29.84
C VAL A 613 17.72 -25.49 30.39
N VAL A 614 18.15 -26.41 29.52
CA VAL A 614 18.88 -27.61 29.97
C VAL A 614 20.19 -27.22 30.64
N GLY A 615 20.93 -26.25 30.11
CA GLY A 615 22.15 -25.74 30.75
C GLY A 615 21.91 -25.02 32.10
N GLU A 616 20.71 -24.46 32.32
CA GLU A 616 20.29 -23.95 33.62
C GLU A 616 20.01 -25.10 34.60
N CYS A 617 19.30 -26.13 34.17
CA CYS A 617 19.03 -27.32 34.97
C CYS A 617 20.32 -28.05 35.35
N ASP A 618 21.22 -28.22 34.39
CA ASP A 618 22.52 -28.87 34.56
C ASP A 618 23.38 -28.21 35.64
N ARG A 619 23.47 -26.87 35.63
CA ARG A 619 24.21 -26.11 36.64
C ARG A 619 23.70 -26.33 38.07
N VAL A 620 22.42 -26.64 38.23
CA VAL A 620 21.80 -26.92 39.53
C VAL A 620 21.94 -28.39 39.91
N LEU A 621 21.74 -29.31 38.96
CA LEU A 621 21.69 -30.75 39.21
C LEU A 621 23.07 -31.41 39.27
N ALA A 622 24.04 -30.94 38.48
CA ALA A 622 25.35 -31.60 38.41
C ALA A 622 26.09 -31.65 39.77
N PRO A 623 26.10 -30.60 40.60
CA PRO A 623 26.69 -30.68 41.94
C PRO A 623 25.96 -31.62 42.91
N LEU A 624 24.68 -31.90 42.68
CA LEU A 624 23.84 -32.73 43.55
C LEU A 624 23.87 -34.21 43.15
N THR A 625 24.02 -34.48 41.86
CA THR A 625 23.90 -35.82 41.27
C THR A 625 25.26 -36.44 40.93
N GLY A 626 26.29 -35.61 40.73
CA GLY A 626 27.63 -36.05 40.33
C GLY A 626 27.79 -36.31 38.83
N TRP A 627 26.80 -35.98 38.01
CA TRP A 627 26.83 -36.14 36.54
C TRP A 627 26.05 -35.00 35.84
N SER A 628 26.28 -34.82 34.54
CA SER A 628 25.65 -33.75 33.75
C SER A 628 24.39 -34.25 33.04
N VAL A 629 23.24 -33.59 33.27
CA VAL A 629 21.99 -33.86 32.54
C VAL A 629 22.11 -33.45 31.08
N ARG A 630 22.90 -32.40 30.79
CA ARG A 630 23.18 -31.99 29.42
C ARG A 630 23.92 -33.10 28.66
N ASP A 631 24.94 -33.69 29.26
CA ASP A 631 25.72 -34.75 28.63
C ASP A 631 24.92 -36.05 28.46
N VAL A 632 24.07 -36.38 29.44
CA VAL A 632 23.12 -37.51 29.35
C VAL A 632 22.15 -37.33 28.17
N LEU A 633 21.54 -36.16 28.02
CA LEU A 633 20.62 -35.86 26.92
C LEU A 633 21.34 -35.76 25.56
N ALA A 634 22.58 -35.27 25.54
CA ALA A 634 23.40 -35.23 24.33
C ALA A 634 23.83 -36.63 23.85
N GLY A 635 23.77 -37.65 24.72
CA GLY A 635 24.15 -39.02 24.41
C GLY A 635 25.65 -39.14 24.15
N VAL A 636 26.48 -38.37 24.87
CA VAL A 636 27.94 -38.48 24.77
C VAL A 636 28.34 -39.85 25.32
N GLU A 637 29.04 -40.67 24.53
CA GLU A 637 29.63 -41.92 25.03
C GLU A 637 30.97 -41.59 25.70
N GLY A 638 31.10 -41.87 26.99
CA GLY A 638 32.33 -41.61 27.76
C GLY A 638 32.35 -42.30 29.13
N GLU A 639 33.56 -42.54 29.66
CA GLU A 639 33.73 -43.06 31.01
C GLU A 639 33.14 -42.07 32.04
N GLY A 640 32.07 -42.49 32.75
CA GLY A 640 31.50 -41.73 33.86
C GLY A 640 30.05 -41.26 33.70
N LEU A 641 29.42 -41.42 32.53
CA LEU A 641 27.99 -41.09 32.37
C LEU A 641 27.10 -42.25 32.85
N PRO A 642 26.09 -41.98 33.70
CA PRO A 642 25.27 -43.03 34.25
C PRO A 642 24.21 -43.50 33.23
N PRO A 643 23.83 -44.79 33.24
CA PRO A 643 22.90 -45.33 32.26
C PRO A 643 21.47 -44.78 32.47
N VAL A 644 20.78 -44.56 31.36
CA VAL A 644 19.43 -43.94 31.28
C VAL A 644 18.28 -44.89 31.69
N ASP A 645 18.60 -46.01 32.33
CA ASP A 645 17.64 -46.94 32.94
C ASP A 645 17.58 -46.82 34.48
N ARG A 646 18.54 -46.10 35.08
CA ARG A 646 18.56 -45.80 36.50
C ARG A 646 17.54 -44.72 36.86
N VAL A 647 16.70 -45.01 37.85
CA VAL A 647 15.65 -44.07 38.31
C VAL A 647 16.23 -42.72 38.75
N ASP A 648 17.39 -42.73 39.42
CA ASP A 648 18.07 -41.53 39.89
C ASP A 648 18.74 -40.70 38.77
N VAL A 649 18.74 -41.22 37.53
CA VAL A 649 19.15 -40.52 36.30
C VAL A 649 17.94 -40.09 35.48
N VAL A 650 16.96 -40.99 35.33
CA VAL A 650 15.77 -40.79 34.52
C VAL A 650 14.89 -39.67 35.07
N GLN A 651 14.65 -39.63 36.39
CA GLN A 651 13.77 -38.61 36.96
C GLN A 651 14.31 -37.19 36.88
N PRO A 652 15.62 -36.92 37.08
CA PRO A 652 16.16 -35.58 36.86
C PRO A 652 16.34 -35.20 35.39
N ALA A 653 16.38 -36.18 34.47
CA ALA A 653 16.53 -35.94 33.04
C ALA A 653 15.20 -35.72 32.29
N LEU A 654 14.10 -36.31 32.78
CA LEU A 654 12.72 -36.03 32.35
C LEU A 654 12.25 -34.68 32.89
#